data_AF-A0A2K3KYE9-F1
#
_entry.id   AF-A0A2K3KYE9-F1
#
_cell.length_a   1.000
_cell.length_b   1.000
_cell.length_c   1.000
_cell.angle_alpha   90.00
_cell.angle_beta   90.00
_cell.angle_gamma   90.00
#
_symmetry.space_group_name_H-M   'P 1'
#
loop_
_entity.id
_entity.type
_entity.pdbx_description
1 polymer ?
#
loop_
_entity_poly.entity_id
_entity_poly.type
_entity_poly.pdbx_seq_one_letter_code
_entity_poly.pdbx_strand_id
1 'polypeptide(L)'
;MATSWLNWNWNWNTLLSKILELPVLELVAIFTNLVLLVLFLLREVFICVGGRVWFFKDNNNVVVGNGGLIRVDGETVEVRIGTWFKLSVLSCFYVLLVQVLVLGFEGVVLIKDKFVVVEDLSLLCVPFVQSLVWIVLCFAALHCKYKVSQKFPILLRVSWFVLFVVCLCGLYVDGRGFWVEGSKHMRSHVLANFAVTPALAFLCFVAIRGVSGIQVCRNSENQQPLLLDEEEDEEPGCLKVTPYSDAGLFSLATLSWLNSILSIGAKRPLELKDIPLVAPKDRAKANFKVLNSNWEKMKAENTSTQPSLAWTLLKSFWKEAAINAIFAGVTTLVSYVGPYMISYFVDYLSGIETYPHEGYVLAGIFFVAKLVETFTTRQWYLGVDILGMHVRSALTAMVYQKGLRLSSLARQSHTSGEIVNYMAIDVQRVGDYSWYLHDMWMLPLQIILALAILYKNVGIASIATLVATIISIVVTIPVARVQEDYQDKLMAAKDERMRKTSECLRNMRILKLQAWEDRYRIRLEEMRGVEFKWLRKALYSQAFITFMFWSSPIFVSAVTFATCILLGGKLTAGGVLSALATFRILQEPLRNFPDLVSTMAQTKVSVDRLSCFLLEEELQEDATIVLPQGISNIAIEIKDSEFSWDLSSARPTLSEINMKVEKGMRVAVCGTVGSGKSSFLSCILGEIPKLSGEVCLCT
;
A
#
# COMPACT_ATOMS: atom_id res chain seq x y z
N MET A 1 -35.96 -49.34 43.13
CA MET A 1 -36.73 -49.28 41.87
C MET A 1 -35.76 -49.45 40.71
N ALA A 2 -35.23 -50.65 40.58
CA ALA A 2 -34.22 -51.03 39.60
C ALA A 2 -34.72 -52.32 38.96
N THR A 3 -35.51 -52.18 37.89
CA THR A 3 -35.95 -53.23 36.95
C THR A 3 -36.99 -52.63 35.97
N SER A 4 -36.59 -51.70 35.11
CA SER A 4 -37.43 -51.30 33.94
C SER A 4 -36.63 -50.81 32.73
N TRP A 5 -35.31 -51.06 32.67
CA TRP A 5 -34.45 -50.58 31.58
C TRP A 5 -34.27 -51.58 30.41
N LEU A 6 -35.03 -52.68 30.40
CA LEU A 6 -34.78 -53.81 29.49
C LEU A 6 -35.99 -54.25 28.68
N ASN A 7 -36.80 -53.31 28.20
CA ASN A 7 -37.81 -53.62 27.18
C ASN A 7 -37.95 -52.49 26.15
N TRP A 8 -36.88 -52.22 25.40
CA TRP A 8 -36.93 -51.44 24.17
C TRP A 8 -37.30 -52.37 23.01
N ASN A 9 -38.60 -52.67 22.88
CA ASN A 9 -39.08 -53.40 21.70
C ASN A 9 -39.26 -52.37 20.57
N TRP A 10 -38.23 -52.20 19.73
CA TRP A 10 -38.28 -51.35 18.54
C TRP A 10 -39.32 -51.90 17.55
N ASN A 11 -40.55 -51.42 17.63
CA ASN A 11 -41.57 -51.80 16.67
C ASN A 11 -41.41 -50.92 15.42
N TRP A 12 -40.51 -51.31 14.52
CA TRP A 12 -40.21 -50.61 13.26
C TRP A 12 -41.48 -50.28 12.45
N ASN A 13 -42.52 -51.12 12.54
CA ASN A 13 -43.80 -50.90 11.90
C ASN A 13 -44.54 -49.66 12.43
N THR A 14 -44.42 -49.33 13.72
CA THR A 14 -45.02 -48.12 14.31
C THR A 14 -44.24 -46.84 13.99
N LEU A 15 -42.93 -46.95 13.78
CA LEU A 15 -42.09 -45.82 13.38
C LEU A 15 -42.31 -45.50 11.89
N LEU A 16 -42.42 -46.54 11.04
CA LEU A 16 -42.79 -46.39 9.63
C LEU A 16 -44.21 -45.84 9.45
N SER A 17 -45.20 -46.34 10.22
CA SER A 17 -46.58 -45.85 10.09
C SER A 17 -46.70 -44.37 10.45
N LYS A 18 -45.91 -43.88 11.41
CA LYS A 18 -45.90 -42.46 11.82
C LYS A 18 -45.05 -41.56 10.93
N ILE A 19 -43.98 -42.07 10.30
CA ILE A 19 -43.29 -41.33 9.22
C ILE A 19 -44.27 -41.06 8.05
N LEU A 20 -45.23 -41.96 7.81
CA LEU A 20 -46.31 -41.77 6.83
C LEU A 20 -47.36 -40.72 7.22
N GLU A 21 -47.38 -40.27 8.49
CA GLU A 21 -48.28 -39.20 8.98
C GLU A 21 -47.65 -37.79 8.93
N LEU A 22 -46.37 -37.67 8.53
CA LEU A 22 -45.70 -36.37 8.37
C LEU A 22 -46.30 -35.56 7.20
N PRO A 23 -46.25 -34.21 7.27
CA PRO A 23 -46.70 -33.36 6.17
C PRO A 23 -45.97 -33.75 4.87
N VAL A 24 -46.71 -33.78 3.76
CA VAL A 24 -46.27 -34.30 2.45
C VAL A 24 -44.89 -33.74 2.03
N LEU A 25 -44.60 -32.49 2.37
CA LEU A 25 -43.33 -31.84 2.04
C LEU A 25 -42.13 -32.40 2.82
N GLU A 26 -42.28 -32.70 4.10
CA GLU A 26 -41.23 -33.32 4.92
C GLU A 26 -40.98 -34.76 4.47
N LEU A 27 -42.04 -35.47 4.08
CA LEU A 27 -41.95 -36.82 3.55
C LEU A 27 -41.24 -36.86 2.19
N VAL A 28 -41.52 -35.89 1.31
CA VAL A 28 -40.79 -35.68 0.05
C VAL A 28 -39.34 -35.28 0.32
N ALA A 29 -39.06 -34.44 1.33
CA ALA A 29 -37.70 -34.06 1.71
C ALA A 29 -36.90 -35.26 2.25
N ILE A 30 -37.48 -36.09 3.12
CA ILE A 30 -36.85 -37.31 3.62
C ILE A 30 -36.57 -38.28 2.47
N PHE A 31 -37.57 -38.52 1.61
CA PHE A 31 -37.44 -39.44 0.49
C PHE A 31 -36.36 -38.98 -0.51
N THR A 32 -36.34 -37.70 -0.87
CA THR A 32 -35.32 -37.14 -1.78
C THR A 32 -33.91 -37.22 -1.18
N ASN A 33 -33.75 -36.93 0.12
CA ASN A 33 -32.46 -37.05 0.80
C ASN A 33 -31.99 -38.52 0.93
N LEU A 34 -32.88 -39.47 1.23
CA LEU A 34 -32.55 -40.90 1.27
C LEU A 34 -32.17 -41.44 -0.11
N VAL A 35 -32.89 -41.05 -1.17
CA VAL A 35 -32.55 -41.42 -2.55
C VAL A 35 -31.18 -40.88 -2.93
N LEU A 36 -30.87 -39.62 -2.59
CA LEU A 36 -29.54 -39.05 -2.82
C LEU A 36 -28.44 -39.81 -2.06
N LEU A 37 -28.67 -40.12 -0.78
CA LEU A 37 -27.73 -40.90 0.03
C LEU A 37 -27.44 -42.29 -0.56
N VAL A 38 -28.49 -43.00 -1.00
CA VAL A 38 -28.36 -44.31 -1.65
C VAL A 38 -27.64 -44.20 -2.99
N LEU A 39 -27.91 -43.18 -3.80
CA LEU A 39 -27.21 -42.95 -5.06
C LEU A 39 -25.71 -42.69 -4.86
N PHE A 40 -25.33 -41.95 -3.82
CA PHE A 40 -23.91 -41.74 -3.48
C PHE A 40 -23.25 -43.02 -2.96
N LEU A 41 -23.93 -43.80 -2.10
CA LEU A 41 -23.40 -45.08 -1.62
C LEU A 41 -23.25 -46.11 -2.74
N LEU A 42 -24.24 -46.22 -3.64
CA LEU A 42 -24.17 -47.10 -4.81
C LEU A 42 -23.03 -46.69 -5.75
N ARG A 43 -22.79 -45.39 -5.93
CA ARG A 43 -21.66 -44.90 -6.73
C ARG A 43 -20.31 -45.30 -6.10
N GLU A 44 -20.15 -45.14 -4.80
CA GLU A 44 -18.92 -45.55 -4.10
C GLU A 44 -18.72 -47.07 -4.16
N VAL A 45 -19.79 -47.85 -3.98
CA VAL A 45 -19.76 -49.31 -4.15
C VAL A 45 -19.40 -49.68 -5.59
N PHE A 46 -19.94 -49.00 -6.60
CA PHE A 46 -19.62 -49.23 -8.01
C PHE A 46 -18.16 -48.86 -8.34
N ILE A 47 -17.60 -47.84 -7.69
CA ILE A 47 -16.17 -47.49 -7.80
C ILE A 47 -15.31 -48.56 -7.12
N CYS A 48 -15.70 -49.04 -5.93
CA CYS A 48 -14.98 -50.11 -5.21
C CYS A 48 -15.05 -51.48 -5.90
N VAL A 49 -16.18 -51.81 -6.53
CA VAL A 49 -16.41 -53.08 -7.24
C VAL A 49 -15.85 -53.02 -8.66
N GLY A 50 -16.07 -51.91 -9.38
CA GLY A 50 -15.49 -51.65 -10.70
C GLY A 50 -13.96 -51.50 -10.67
N GLY A 51 -13.40 -51.12 -9.52
CA GLY A 51 -11.96 -51.09 -9.28
C GLY A 51 -11.28 -52.45 -9.40
N ARG A 52 -11.98 -53.59 -9.19
CA ARG A 52 -11.32 -54.92 -9.28
C ARG A 52 -11.03 -55.41 -10.70
N VAL A 53 -11.51 -54.74 -11.75
CA VAL A 53 -11.28 -55.17 -13.15
C VAL A 53 -10.15 -54.39 -13.85
N TRP A 54 -9.61 -53.34 -13.21
CA TRP A 54 -8.51 -52.54 -13.76
C TRP A 54 -7.27 -52.48 -12.86
N PHE A 55 -7.21 -53.33 -11.83
CA PHE A 55 -6.13 -53.36 -10.82
C PHE A 55 -4.90 -54.17 -11.26
N PHE A 56 -4.51 -54.05 -12.54
CA PHE A 56 -3.25 -54.63 -13.04
C PHE A 56 -2.52 -53.74 -14.06
N LYS A 57 -2.52 -52.41 -13.86
CA LYS A 57 -1.43 -51.52 -14.28
C LYS A 57 -1.61 -50.16 -13.62
N ASP A 58 -0.49 -49.56 -13.22
CA ASP A 58 -0.35 -48.23 -12.60
C ASP A 58 -0.58 -48.16 -11.09
N ASN A 59 0.43 -48.66 -10.36
CA ASN A 59 0.74 -48.25 -9.00
C ASN A 59 1.31 -46.82 -9.01
N ASN A 60 0.47 -45.82 -9.31
CA ASN A 60 0.87 -44.41 -9.25
C ASN A 60 0.52 -43.81 -7.88
N ASN A 61 1.53 -43.78 -7.00
CA ASN A 61 1.46 -43.09 -5.71
C ASN A 61 1.40 -41.56 -5.93
N VAL A 62 0.20 -40.98 -5.83
CA VAL A 62 0.01 -39.54 -5.78
C VAL A 62 0.37 -39.03 -4.39
N VAL A 63 1.54 -38.40 -4.25
CA VAL A 63 1.96 -37.75 -3.00
C VAL A 63 1.57 -36.28 -3.06
N VAL A 64 0.65 -35.85 -2.18
CA VAL A 64 0.27 -34.45 -2.03
C VAL A 64 1.33 -33.75 -1.19
N GLY A 65 2.18 -32.94 -1.84
CA GLY A 65 3.12 -32.06 -1.15
C GLY A 65 2.42 -30.82 -0.59
N ASN A 66 2.91 -30.31 0.54
CA ASN A 66 2.43 -29.08 1.16
C ASN A 66 2.75 -27.88 0.23
N GLY A 67 1.79 -27.47 -0.60
CA GLY A 67 1.99 -26.38 -1.57
C GLY A 67 1.17 -26.41 -2.86
N GLY A 68 0.32 -27.42 -3.11
CA GLY A 68 -0.52 -27.47 -4.32
C GLY A 68 0.21 -27.98 -5.58
N LEU A 69 1.43 -28.49 -5.42
CA LEU A 69 2.19 -29.17 -6.47
C LEU A 69 1.83 -30.67 -6.47
N ILE A 70 1.44 -31.22 -7.61
CA ILE A 70 1.16 -32.65 -7.77
C ILE A 70 2.15 -33.21 -8.79
N ARG A 71 2.85 -34.29 -8.42
CA ARG A 71 3.66 -35.09 -9.35
C ARG A 71 2.78 -36.16 -9.96
N VAL A 72 2.61 -36.13 -11.28
CA VAL A 72 2.00 -37.20 -12.08
C VAL A 72 2.96 -37.48 -13.24
N ASP A 73 3.39 -38.73 -13.41
CA ASP A 73 4.27 -39.18 -14.49
C ASP A 73 5.54 -38.33 -14.71
N GLY A 74 6.24 -37.97 -13.63
CA GLY A 74 7.51 -37.25 -13.71
C GLY A 74 7.40 -35.76 -14.09
N GLU A 75 6.22 -35.27 -14.47
CA GLU A 75 5.95 -33.83 -14.69
C GLU A 75 5.43 -33.17 -13.40
N THR A 76 5.98 -31.99 -13.08
CA THR A 76 5.45 -31.14 -12.01
C THR A 76 4.28 -30.33 -12.54
N VAL A 77 3.08 -30.61 -12.04
CA VAL A 77 1.86 -29.94 -12.47
C VAL A 77 1.45 -28.93 -11.40
N GLU A 78 1.31 -27.66 -11.77
CA GLU A 78 0.82 -26.60 -10.87
C GLU A 78 -0.71 -26.58 -10.90
N VAL A 79 -1.34 -26.80 -9.74
CA VAL A 79 -2.80 -26.78 -9.59
C VAL A 79 -3.24 -25.49 -8.93
N ARG A 80 -3.90 -24.61 -9.69
CA ARG A 80 -4.46 -23.36 -9.16
C ARG A 80 -5.91 -23.57 -8.73
N ILE A 81 -6.17 -23.42 -7.44
CA ILE A 81 -7.53 -23.53 -6.86
C ILE A 81 -8.21 -22.16 -6.91
N GLY A 82 -9.21 -22.01 -7.79
CA GLY A 82 -9.98 -20.78 -7.93
C GLY A 82 -10.85 -20.45 -6.70
N THR A 83 -11.19 -19.17 -6.56
CA THR A 83 -12.02 -18.64 -5.46
C THR A 83 -13.42 -19.26 -5.43
N TRP A 84 -13.99 -19.58 -6.60
CA TRP A 84 -15.29 -20.25 -6.73
C TRP A 84 -15.30 -21.65 -6.09
N PHE A 85 -14.22 -22.41 -6.20
CA PHE A 85 -14.08 -23.71 -5.53
C PHE A 85 -14.11 -23.55 -4.01
N LYS A 86 -13.31 -22.60 -3.49
CA LYS A 86 -13.21 -22.35 -2.05
C LYS A 86 -14.55 -21.91 -1.46
N LEU A 87 -15.25 -21.01 -2.13
CA LEU A 87 -16.59 -20.57 -1.74
C LEU A 87 -17.59 -21.72 -1.77
N SER A 88 -17.55 -22.60 -2.79
CA SER A 88 -18.46 -23.76 -2.87
C SER A 88 -18.25 -24.75 -1.73
N VAL A 89 -17.00 -25.02 -1.36
CA VAL A 89 -16.67 -25.89 -0.22
C VAL A 89 -17.11 -25.23 1.10
N LEU A 90 -16.83 -23.94 1.30
CA LEU A 90 -17.27 -23.20 2.48
C LEU A 90 -18.80 -23.18 2.61
N SER A 91 -19.53 -22.99 1.50
CA SER A 91 -21.00 -23.06 1.50
C SER A 91 -21.49 -24.45 1.91
N CYS A 92 -20.88 -25.55 1.44
CA CYS A 92 -21.28 -26.90 1.87
C CYS A 92 -21.06 -27.11 3.38
N PHE A 93 -19.92 -26.67 3.92
CA PHE A 93 -19.64 -26.77 5.35
C PHE A 93 -20.55 -25.88 6.20
N TYR A 94 -20.92 -24.70 5.70
CA TYR A 94 -21.88 -23.83 6.36
C TYR A 94 -23.25 -24.50 6.49
N VAL A 95 -23.76 -25.11 5.40
CA VAL A 95 -25.06 -25.81 5.47
C VAL A 95 -24.99 -27.00 6.43
N LEU A 96 -23.91 -27.78 6.40
CA LEU A 96 -23.70 -28.88 7.37
C LEU A 96 -23.72 -28.38 8.82
N LEU A 97 -23.03 -27.27 9.11
CA LEU A 97 -22.95 -26.70 10.45
C LEU A 97 -24.32 -26.27 10.96
N VAL A 98 -25.14 -25.61 10.12
CA VAL A 98 -26.51 -25.23 10.51
C VAL A 98 -27.36 -26.48 10.80
N GLN A 99 -27.27 -27.53 9.98
CA GLN A 99 -28.05 -28.75 10.19
C GLN A 99 -27.65 -29.52 11.46
N VAL A 100 -26.35 -29.56 11.79
CA VAL A 100 -25.87 -30.16 13.03
C VAL A 100 -26.30 -29.36 14.26
N LEU A 101 -26.32 -28.02 14.17
CA LEU A 101 -26.83 -27.17 15.25
C LEU A 101 -28.32 -27.38 15.51
N VAL A 102 -29.12 -27.55 14.44
CA VAL A 102 -30.56 -27.86 14.56
C VAL A 102 -30.76 -29.23 15.20
N LEU A 103 -30.03 -30.25 14.74
CA LEU A 103 -30.07 -31.59 15.33
C LEU A 103 -29.68 -31.58 16.82
N GLY A 104 -28.66 -30.80 17.19
CA GLY A 104 -28.23 -30.63 18.57
C GLY A 104 -29.26 -29.89 19.43
N PHE A 105 -29.90 -28.86 18.88
CA PHE A 105 -30.95 -28.11 19.58
C PHE A 105 -32.17 -29.00 19.87
N GLU A 106 -32.67 -29.72 18.87
CA GLU A 106 -33.79 -30.66 19.02
C GLU A 106 -33.44 -31.81 19.98
N GLY A 107 -32.21 -32.33 19.92
CA GLY A 107 -31.73 -33.35 20.85
C GLY A 107 -31.68 -32.87 22.31
N VAL A 108 -31.28 -31.63 22.56
CA VAL A 108 -31.26 -31.04 23.91
C VAL A 108 -32.67 -30.79 24.43
N VAL A 109 -33.59 -30.34 23.59
CA VAL A 109 -35.00 -30.17 23.94
C VAL A 109 -35.61 -31.51 24.36
N LEU A 110 -35.35 -32.57 23.60
CA LEU A 110 -35.85 -33.93 23.86
C LEU A 110 -35.28 -34.58 25.12
N ILE A 111 -34.03 -34.23 25.51
CA ILE A 111 -33.43 -34.69 26.77
C ILE A 111 -34.03 -33.95 27.98
N LYS A 112 -34.48 -32.70 27.78
CA LYS A 112 -34.97 -31.83 28.86
C LYS A 112 -36.42 -32.15 29.24
N ASP A 113 -37.25 -32.53 28.27
CA ASP A 113 -38.60 -33.06 28.49
C ASP A 113 -38.54 -34.57 28.77
N LYS A 114 -38.57 -34.96 30.05
CA LYS A 114 -38.38 -36.34 30.55
C LYS A 114 -39.51 -37.34 30.20
N PHE A 115 -39.98 -37.41 28.95
CA PHE A 115 -40.86 -38.47 28.45
C PHE A 115 -40.49 -38.81 27.01
N VAL A 116 -39.75 -39.90 26.78
CA VAL A 116 -39.54 -40.44 25.43
C VAL A 116 -40.82 -41.18 25.03
N VAL A 117 -41.78 -40.46 24.46
CA VAL A 117 -42.84 -41.08 23.66
C VAL A 117 -42.27 -41.28 22.25
N VAL A 118 -42.63 -42.40 21.60
CA VAL A 118 -42.25 -42.71 20.20
C VAL A 118 -42.64 -41.57 19.22
N GLU A 119 -43.51 -40.65 19.66
CA GLU A 119 -43.96 -39.45 18.95
C GLU A 119 -42.88 -38.40 18.70
N ASP A 120 -41.87 -38.27 19.57
CA ASP A 120 -40.82 -37.25 19.41
C ASP A 120 -39.62 -37.73 18.56
N LEU A 121 -39.50 -39.04 18.36
CA LEU A 121 -38.39 -39.63 17.60
C LEU A 121 -38.52 -39.38 16.09
N SER A 122 -39.75 -39.25 15.57
CA SER A 122 -39.99 -38.93 14.16
C SER A 122 -39.55 -37.51 13.79
N LEU A 123 -39.61 -36.55 14.73
CA LEU A 123 -39.17 -35.17 14.51
C LEU A 123 -37.65 -35.09 14.30
N LEU A 124 -36.90 -35.98 14.93
CA LEU A 124 -35.44 -36.04 14.89
C LEU A 124 -34.91 -36.72 13.61
N CYS A 125 -35.75 -37.48 12.90
CA CYS A 125 -35.37 -38.18 11.67
C CYS A 125 -35.00 -37.23 10.52
N VAL A 126 -35.72 -36.12 10.36
CA VAL A 126 -35.48 -35.14 9.27
C VAL A 126 -34.10 -34.48 9.38
N PRO A 127 -33.73 -33.81 10.49
CA PRO A 127 -32.42 -33.17 10.62
C PRO A 127 -31.27 -34.19 10.64
N PHE A 128 -31.52 -35.40 11.12
CA PHE A 128 -30.54 -36.49 11.10
C PHE A 128 -30.20 -36.92 9.66
N VAL A 129 -31.22 -37.20 8.83
CA VAL A 129 -31.03 -37.59 7.42
C VAL A 129 -30.39 -36.45 6.62
N GLN A 130 -30.80 -35.20 6.86
CA GLN A 130 -30.18 -34.02 6.21
C GLN A 130 -28.70 -33.87 6.60
N SER A 131 -28.35 -34.07 7.87
CA SER A 131 -26.96 -34.02 8.33
C SER A 131 -26.09 -35.09 7.64
N LEU A 132 -26.60 -36.32 7.49
CA LEU A 132 -25.88 -37.39 6.78
C LEU A 132 -25.64 -37.07 5.31
N VAL A 133 -26.64 -36.52 4.60
CA VAL A 133 -26.49 -36.12 3.20
C VAL A 133 -25.45 -35.01 3.05
N TRP A 134 -25.44 -34.01 3.92
CA TRP A 134 -24.47 -32.92 3.85
C TRP A 134 -23.03 -33.35 4.18
N ILE A 135 -22.84 -34.36 5.05
CA ILE A 135 -21.53 -34.99 5.25
C ILE A 135 -21.02 -35.59 3.93
N VAL A 136 -21.88 -36.33 3.22
CA VAL A 136 -21.54 -36.96 1.93
C VAL A 136 -21.25 -35.90 0.86
N LEU A 137 -22.02 -34.82 0.79
CA LEU A 137 -21.81 -33.73 -0.18
C LEU A 137 -20.53 -32.94 0.09
N CYS A 138 -20.21 -32.67 1.37
CA CYS A 138 -18.93 -32.07 1.76
C CYS A 138 -17.75 -32.94 1.34
N PHE A 139 -17.84 -34.24 1.59
CA PHE A 139 -16.80 -35.18 1.18
C PHE A 139 -16.65 -35.24 -0.35
N ALA A 140 -17.76 -35.30 -1.09
CA ALA A 140 -17.74 -35.28 -2.55
C ALA A 140 -17.16 -33.98 -3.15
N ALA A 141 -17.44 -32.83 -2.53
CA ALA A 141 -16.85 -31.55 -2.93
C ALA A 141 -15.34 -31.50 -2.65
N LEU A 142 -14.90 -32.01 -1.50
CA LEU A 142 -13.47 -32.13 -1.16
C LEU A 142 -12.73 -33.13 -2.04
N HIS A 143 -13.36 -34.25 -2.40
CA HIS A 143 -12.79 -35.26 -3.29
C HIS A 143 -12.49 -34.70 -4.69
N CYS A 144 -13.17 -33.62 -5.12
CA CYS A 144 -12.86 -32.91 -6.36
C CYS A 144 -11.48 -32.23 -6.33
N LYS A 145 -10.99 -31.82 -5.14
CA LYS A 145 -9.63 -31.29 -4.94
C LYS A 145 -8.60 -32.41 -5.06
N TYR A 146 -8.87 -33.58 -4.48
CA TYR A 146 -7.96 -34.73 -4.51
C TYR A 146 -7.79 -35.27 -5.94
N LYS A 147 -8.90 -35.37 -6.70
CA LYS A 147 -8.89 -35.85 -8.09
C LYS A 147 -8.58 -34.75 -9.11
N VAL A 148 -8.28 -33.53 -8.68
CA VAL A 148 -7.96 -32.36 -9.54
C VAL A 148 -8.99 -32.17 -10.67
N SER A 149 -10.28 -32.30 -10.34
CA SER A 149 -11.32 -32.30 -11.37
C SER A 149 -11.68 -30.87 -11.78
N GLN A 150 -11.50 -30.54 -13.06
CA GLN A 150 -11.83 -29.22 -13.62
C GLN A 150 -13.35 -28.93 -13.67
N LYS A 151 -14.19 -29.95 -13.50
CA LYS A 151 -15.66 -29.85 -13.47
C LYS A 151 -16.21 -30.59 -12.25
N PHE A 152 -17.29 -30.07 -11.67
CA PHE A 152 -17.99 -30.80 -10.60
C PHE A 152 -18.71 -32.03 -11.18
N PRO A 153 -18.71 -33.18 -10.48
CA PRO A 153 -19.41 -34.38 -10.94
C PRO A 153 -20.91 -34.11 -11.06
N ILE A 154 -21.54 -34.70 -12.08
CA ILE A 154 -22.95 -34.47 -12.42
C ILE A 154 -23.86 -34.78 -11.23
N LEU A 155 -23.60 -35.86 -10.48
CA LEU A 155 -24.36 -36.22 -9.28
C LEU A 155 -24.33 -35.12 -8.21
N LEU A 156 -23.20 -34.47 -7.99
CA LEU A 156 -23.07 -33.38 -7.01
C LEU A 156 -23.85 -32.13 -7.46
N ARG A 157 -23.81 -31.83 -8.77
CA ARG A 157 -24.56 -30.70 -9.37
C ARG A 157 -26.06 -30.92 -9.27
N VAL A 158 -26.53 -32.12 -9.63
CA VAL A 158 -27.95 -32.50 -9.53
C VAL A 158 -28.41 -32.43 -8.07
N SER A 159 -27.58 -32.91 -7.13
CA SER A 159 -27.89 -32.87 -5.70
C SER A 159 -28.07 -31.44 -5.18
N TRP A 160 -27.16 -30.52 -5.52
CA TRP A 160 -27.28 -29.11 -5.13
C TRP A 160 -28.52 -28.44 -5.72
N PHE A 161 -28.85 -28.75 -6.99
CA PHE A 161 -30.05 -28.23 -7.63
C PHE A 161 -31.33 -28.75 -6.96
N VAL A 162 -31.44 -30.06 -6.73
CA VAL A 162 -32.60 -30.69 -6.10
C VAL A 162 -32.77 -30.18 -4.66
N LEU A 163 -31.70 -30.08 -3.88
CA LEU A 163 -31.76 -29.58 -2.50
C LEU A 163 -32.17 -28.10 -2.42
N PHE A 164 -31.77 -27.28 -3.41
CA PHE A 164 -32.24 -25.90 -3.50
C PHE A 164 -33.74 -25.83 -3.81
N VAL A 165 -34.23 -26.65 -4.76
CA VAL A 165 -35.66 -26.70 -5.09
C VAL A 165 -36.50 -27.15 -3.89
N VAL A 166 -36.05 -28.19 -3.16
CA VAL A 166 -36.73 -28.65 -1.93
C VAL A 166 -36.76 -27.56 -0.86
N CYS A 167 -35.66 -26.81 -0.68
CA CYS A 167 -35.61 -25.70 0.27
C CYS A 167 -36.54 -24.53 -0.14
N LEU A 168 -36.65 -24.23 -1.44
CA LEU A 168 -37.51 -23.18 -1.95
C LEU A 168 -39.00 -23.55 -1.79
N CYS A 169 -39.35 -24.83 -2.00
CA CYS A 169 -40.68 -25.34 -1.68
C CYS A 169 -40.95 -25.28 -0.16
N GLY A 170 -39.97 -25.58 0.69
CA GLY A 170 -40.00 -25.39 2.15
C GLY A 170 -40.34 -23.96 2.54
N LEU A 171 -39.53 -23.00 2.08
CA LEU A 171 -39.75 -21.58 2.35
C LEU A 171 -41.09 -21.05 1.85
N TYR A 172 -41.61 -21.56 0.73
CA TYR A 172 -42.92 -21.17 0.24
C TYR A 172 -44.04 -21.60 1.18
N VAL A 173 -43.96 -22.84 1.69
CA VAL A 173 -44.94 -23.38 2.64
C VAL A 173 -44.79 -22.71 4.01
N ASP A 174 -43.58 -22.58 4.51
CA ASP A 174 -43.27 -21.92 5.79
C ASP A 174 -43.64 -20.43 5.76
N GLY A 175 -43.43 -19.75 4.63
CA GLY A 175 -43.82 -18.36 4.42
C GLY A 175 -45.34 -18.17 4.37
N ARG A 176 -46.06 -19.11 3.77
CA ARG A 176 -47.53 -19.13 3.80
C ARG A 176 -48.05 -19.41 5.21
N GLY A 177 -47.42 -20.34 5.94
CA GLY A 177 -47.76 -20.66 7.33
C GLY A 177 -47.52 -19.48 8.27
N PHE A 178 -46.38 -18.80 8.13
CA PHE A 178 -46.06 -17.56 8.86
C PHE A 178 -47.05 -16.44 8.57
N TRP A 179 -47.53 -16.30 7.32
CA TRP A 179 -48.53 -15.30 6.95
C TRP A 179 -49.91 -15.55 7.60
N VAL A 180 -50.27 -16.81 7.82
CA VAL A 180 -51.58 -17.20 8.37
C VAL A 180 -51.57 -17.30 9.90
N GLU A 181 -50.51 -17.87 10.49
CA GLU A 181 -50.43 -18.21 11.92
C GLU A 181 -49.50 -17.29 12.74
N GLY A 182 -48.78 -16.38 12.08
CA GLY A 182 -47.87 -15.42 12.71
C GLY A 182 -46.71 -16.09 13.45
N SER A 183 -46.33 -15.55 14.61
CA SER A 183 -45.19 -16.04 15.41
C SER A 183 -45.34 -17.47 15.95
N LYS A 184 -46.56 -18.03 15.95
CA LYS A 184 -46.82 -19.41 16.39
C LYS A 184 -46.26 -20.47 15.44
N HIS A 185 -45.95 -20.09 14.20
CA HIS A 185 -45.38 -20.97 13.18
C HIS A 185 -43.83 -21.03 13.22
N MET A 186 -43.16 -20.20 14.04
CA MET A 186 -41.70 -20.17 14.11
C MET A 186 -41.14 -21.39 14.85
N ARG A 187 -40.82 -22.44 14.09
CA ARG A 187 -40.04 -23.61 14.56
C ARG A 187 -38.55 -23.45 14.22
N SER A 188 -37.70 -24.18 14.93
CA SER A 188 -36.25 -24.29 14.69
C SER A 188 -35.90 -24.58 13.21
N HIS A 189 -36.68 -25.44 12.56
CA HIS A 189 -36.53 -25.82 11.15
C HIS A 189 -36.78 -24.66 10.17
N VAL A 190 -37.72 -23.76 10.47
CA VAL A 190 -38.03 -22.59 9.62
C VAL A 190 -36.86 -21.61 9.64
N LEU A 191 -36.28 -21.39 10.83
CA LEU A 191 -35.11 -20.53 11.00
C LEU A 191 -33.89 -21.10 10.27
N ALA A 192 -33.72 -22.43 10.31
CA ALA A 192 -32.65 -23.13 9.62
C ALA A 192 -32.76 -23.03 8.09
N ASN A 193 -33.96 -23.26 7.54
CA ASN A 193 -34.22 -23.12 6.10
C ASN A 193 -33.92 -21.69 5.62
N PHE A 194 -34.32 -20.66 6.39
CA PHE A 194 -34.02 -19.27 6.08
C PHE A 194 -32.50 -18.98 6.08
N ALA A 195 -31.78 -19.48 7.09
CA ALA A 195 -30.33 -19.29 7.21
C ALA A 195 -29.54 -19.98 6.08
N VAL A 196 -29.99 -21.16 5.63
CA VAL A 196 -29.30 -22.00 4.63
C VAL A 196 -29.56 -21.54 3.19
N THR A 197 -30.64 -20.80 2.94
CA THR A 197 -31.10 -20.42 1.59
C THR A 197 -30.06 -19.64 0.74
N PRO A 198 -29.36 -18.61 1.27
CA PRO A 198 -28.34 -17.90 0.47
C PRO A 198 -27.19 -18.82 0.04
N ALA A 199 -26.78 -19.75 0.91
CA ALA A 199 -25.73 -20.72 0.60
C ALA A 199 -26.18 -21.74 -0.45
N LEU A 200 -27.43 -22.23 -0.38
CA LEU A 200 -27.99 -23.11 -1.39
C LEU A 200 -28.21 -22.43 -2.74
N ALA A 201 -28.63 -21.16 -2.75
CA ALA A 201 -28.76 -20.38 -3.98
C ALA A 201 -27.41 -20.23 -4.70
N PHE A 202 -26.34 -19.97 -3.94
CA PHE A 202 -24.98 -19.94 -4.46
C PHE A 202 -24.54 -21.31 -5.01
N LEU A 203 -24.77 -22.40 -4.28
CA LEU A 203 -24.44 -23.76 -4.74
C LEU A 203 -25.24 -24.17 -6.00
N CYS A 204 -26.50 -23.74 -6.12
CA CYS A 204 -27.32 -23.94 -7.31
C CYS A 204 -26.74 -23.18 -8.52
N PHE A 205 -26.30 -21.93 -8.34
CA PHE A 205 -25.63 -21.16 -9.37
C PHE A 205 -24.32 -21.84 -9.85
N VAL A 206 -23.53 -22.36 -8.90
CA VAL A 206 -22.33 -23.14 -9.20
C VAL A 206 -22.68 -24.46 -9.90
N ALA A 207 -23.77 -25.12 -9.49
CA ALA A 207 -24.28 -26.33 -10.12
C ALA A 207 -24.68 -26.08 -11.57
N ILE A 208 -25.22 -24.90 -11.93
CA ILE A 208 -25.56 -24.57 -13.32
C ILE A 208 -24.28 -24.33 -14.14
N ARG A 209 -23.31 -23.58 -13.60
CA ARG A 209 -22.02 -23.32 -14.28
C ARG A 209 -21.19 -24.59 -14.49
N GLY A 210 -21.17 -25.51 -13.54
CA GLY A 210 -20.49 -26.81 -13.64
C GLY A 210 -18.95 -26.79 -13.67
N VAL A 211 -18.32 -25.61 -13.68
CA VAL A 211 -16.87 -25.45 -13.65
C VAL A 211 -16.40 -25.36 -12.20
N SER A 212 -15.44 -26.19 -11.79
CA SER A 212 -14.93 -26.19 -10.42
C SER A 212 -14.02 -24.99 -10.14
N GLY A 213 -13.44 -24.40 -11.19
CA GLY A 213 -12.44 -23.32 -11.07
C GLY A 213 -11.05 -23.84 -10.69
N ILE A 214 -10.84 -25.16 -10.73
CA ILE A 214 -9.51 -25.79 -10.62
C ILE A 214 -8.87 -25.75 -12.01
N GLN A 215 -7.78 -24.99 -12.16
CA GLN A 215 -6.99 -24.94 -13.38
C GLN A 215 -5.72 -25.77 -13.20
N VAL A 216 -5.45 -26.62 -14.17
CA VAL A 216 -4.23 -27.43 -14.27
C VAL A 216 -3.33 -26.74 -15.28
N CYS A 217 -2.28 -26.08 -14.81
CA CYS A 217 -1.29 -25.46 -15.70
C CYS A 217 -0.21 -26.50 -16.00
N ARG A 218 -0.13 -26.93 -17.27
CA ARG A 218 0.99 -27.74 -17.77
C ARG A 218 2.04 -26.77 -18.31
N ASN A 219 3.23 -26.76 -17.73
CA ASN A 219 4.32 -25.91 -18.20
C ASN A 219 4.85 -26.46 -19.53
N SER A 220 4.67 -25.72 -20.62
CA SER A 220 5.24 -26.00 -21.94
C SER A 220 6.59 -25.29 -22.14
N GLU A 221 7.47 -25.28 -21.13
CA GLU A 221 8.74 -24.51 -21.16
C GLU A 221 10.00 -25.32 -21.47
N ASN A 222 9.90 -26.60 -21.84
CA ASN A 222 11.07 -27.38 -22.21
C ASN A 222 11.15 -27.62 -23.72
N GLN A 223 11.42 -26.56 -24.49
CA GLN A 223 12.04 -26.67 -25.81
C GLN A 223 12.67 -25.32 -26.21
N GLN A 224 13.86 -25.06 -25.68
CA GLN A 224 14.80 -24.13 -26.33
C GLN A 224 16.17 -24.83 -26.47
N PRO A 225 16.75 -24.86 -27.68
CA PRO A 225 18.07 -25.43 -27.90
C PRO A 225 19.13 -24.42 -27.43
N LEU A 226 20.08 -24.93 -26.65
CA LEU A 226 21.35 -24.29 -26.35
C LEU A 226 22.11 -24.04 -27.65
N LEU A 227 22.32 -22.79 -28.03
CA LEU A 227 23.60 -22.29 -28.55
C LEU A 227 23.57 -20.75 -28.54
N LEU A 228 24.66 -20.20 -28.00
CA LEU A 228 24.97 -18.78 -27.82
C LEU A 228 24.92 -18.02 -29.15
N ASP A 229 24.48 -16.75 -29.11
CA ASP A 229 25.27 -15.63 -29.62
C ASP A 229 24.69 -14.29 -29.12
N GLU A 230 25.63 -13.47 -28.64
CA GLU A 230 25.67 -12.00 -28.57
C GLU A 230 24.65 -11.22 -27.71
N GLU A 231 25.25 -10.43 -26.81
CA GLU A 231 24.64 -9.42 -25.95
C GLU A 231 24.02 -8.30 -26.80
N GLU A 232 22.74 -8.44 -27.17
CA GLU A 232 21.90 -7.32 -27.57
C GLU A 232 20.65 -7.29 -26.67
N ASP A 233 20.54 -6.20 -25.91
CA ASP A 233 19.33 -5.65 -25.31
C ASP A 233 18.20 -6.66 -24.99
N GLU A 234 18.21 -7.21 -23.77
CA GLU A 234 16.96 -7.69 -23.17
C GLU A 234 15.99 -6.50 -23.07
N GLU A 235 15.10 -6.39 -24.05
CA GLU A 235 13.91 -5.56 -23.92
C GLU A 235 13.23 -5.87 -22.57
N PRO A 236 12.78 -4.86 -21.80
CA PRO A 236 12.08 -5.05 -20.53
C PRO A 236 10.65 -5.62 -20.70
N GLY A 237 10.44 -6.50 -21.68
CA GLY A 237 9.18 -7.19 -21.96
C GLY A 237 8.91 -8.37 -21.01
N CYS A 238 9.92 -8.87 -20.30
CA CYS A 238 9.78 -10.04 -19.41
C CYS A 238 9.50 -9.67 -17.93
N LEU A 239 9.70 -8.41 -17.54
CA LEU A 239 9.36 -7.93 -16.20
C LEU A 239 7.91 -7.41 -16.18
N LYS A 240 7.06 -8.04 -15.37
CA LYS A 240 5.66 -7.62 -15.19
C LYS A 240 5.62 -6.20 -14.60
N VAL A 241 4.85 -5.32 -15.25
CA VAL A 241 4.50 -3.99 -14.73
C VAL A 241 3.81 -4.16 -13.37
N THR A 242 3.96 -3.17 -12.49
CA THR A 242 3.34 -3.19 -11.17
C THR A 242 1.85 -3.50 -11.28
N PRO A 243 1.32 -4.46 -10.50
CA PRO A 243 -0.10 -4.79 -10.51
C PRO A 243 -0.97 -3.62 -10.02
N TYR A 244 -0.34 -2.56 -9.51
CA TYR A 244 -0.94 -1.26 -9.23
C TYR A 244 -1.59 -0.61 -10.45
N SER A 245 -1.02 -0.73 -11.67
CA SER A 245 -1.58 -0.07 -12.86
C SER A 245 -2.95 -0.63 -13.27
N ASP A 246 -3.12 -1.94 -13.10
CA ASP A 246 -4.28 -2.70 -13.57
C ASP A 246 -5.20 -3.10 -12.41
N ALA A 247 -4.89 -2.64 -11.19
CA ALA A 247 -5.67 -2.96 -10.00
C ALA A 247 -7.07 -2.34 -10.06
N GLY A 248 -8.10 -3.16 -9.84
CA GLY A 248 -9.46 -2.65 -9.63
C GLY A 248 -9.56 -1.79 -8.36
N LEU A 249 -10.61 -0.96 -8.28
CA LEU A 249 -10.82 0.01 -7.19
C LEU A 249 -10.72 -0.61 -5.79
N PHE A 250 -11.26 -1.81 -5.58
CA PHE A 250 -11.16 -2.50 -4.28
C PHE A 250 -9.72 -2.89 -3.93
N SER A 251 -8.94 -3.33 -4.92
CA SER A 251 -7.53 -3.70 -4.73
C SER A 251 -6.67 -2.47 -4.43
N LEU A 252 -6.96 -1.34 -5.09
CA LEU A 252 -6.34 -0.04 -4.80
C LEU A 252 -6.70 0.45 -3.39
N ALA A 253 -7.98 0.36 -3.02
CA ALA A 253 -8.47 0.82 -1.71
C ALA A 253 -7.85 0.01 -0.55
N THR A 254 -7.70 -1.30 -0.71
CA THR A 254 -7.18 -2.22 0.32
C THR A 254 -5.68 -2.49 0.19
N LEU A 255 -5.01 -1.92 -0.80
CA LEU A 255 -3.60 -2.19 -1.14
C LEU A 255 -3.29 -3.67 -1.39
N SER A 256 -4.31 -4.47 -1.76
CA SER A 256 -4.18 -5.91 -1.89
C SER A 256 -3.25 -6.35 -3.03
N TRP A 257 -2.97 -5.45 -3.99
CA TRP A 257 -2.00 -5.67 -5.07
C TRP A 257 -0.58 -5.93 -4.54
N LEU A 258 -0.25 -5.45 -3.33
CA LEU A 258 1.04 -5.69 -2.67
C LEU A 258 1.15 -7.10 -2.07
N ASN A 259 0.04 -7.82 -1.86
CA ASN A 259 0.06 -9.14 -1.22
C ASN A 259 0.93 -10.16 -1.97
N SER A 260 1.02 -10.05 -3.30
CA SER A 260 1.88 -10.95 -4.09
C SER A 260 3.35 -10.79 -3.69
N ILE A 261 3.87 -9.57 -3.67
CA ILE A 261 5.28 -9.31 -3.34
C ILE A 261 5.57 -9.57 -1.86
N LEU A 262 4.64 -9.21 -0.96
CA LEU A 262 4.78 -9.51 0.48
C LEU A 262 4.81 -11.02 0.74
N SER A 263 4.03 -11.81 0.00
CA SER A 263 4.03 -13.27 0.15
C SER A 263 5.33 -13.93 -0.33
N ILE A 264 6.02 -13.32 -1.30
CA ILE A 264 7.35 -13.76 -1.75
C ILE A 264 8.39 -13.37 -0.70
N GLY A 265 8.34 -12.12 -0.23
CA GLY A 265 9.23 -11.59 0.82
C GLY A 265 9.11 -12.33 2.15
N ALA A 266 7.94 -12.89 2.47
CA ALA A 266 7.74 -13.73 3.64
C ALA A 266 8.40 -15.13 3.52
N LYS A 267 8.62 -15.62 2.29
CA LYS A 267 9.21 -16.93 2.03
C LYS A 267 10.72 -16.86 1.81
N ARG A 268 11.20 -15.78 1.18
CA ARG A 268 12.62 -15.56 0.90
C ARG A 268 12.93 -14.05 0.82
N PRO A 269 14.19 -13.64 1.04
CA PRO A 269 14.63 -12.28 0.72
C PRO A 269 14.32 -11.93 -0.74
N LEU A 270 13.80 -10.72 -0.97
CA LEU A 270 13.44 -10.25 -2.31
C LEU A 270 14.69 -9.94 -3.14
N GLU A 271 14.71 -10.41 -4.38
CA GLU A 271 15.73 -10.06 -5.37
C GLU A 271 15.20 -8.98 -6.33
N LEU A 272 16.10 -8.30 -7.09
CA LEU A 272 15.71 -7.23 -8.01
C LEU A 272 14.68 -7.70 -9.06
N LYS A 273 14.78 -8.96 -9.51
CA LYS A 273 13.83 -9.58 -10.44
C LYS A 273 12.43 -9.79 -9.86
N ASP A 274 12.28 -9.82 -8.53
CA ASP A 274 10.98 -9.94 -7.87
C ASP A 274 10.26 -8.57 -7.78
N ILE A 275 10.98 -7.47 -8.03
CA ILE A 275 10.45 -6.11 -7.98
C ILE A 275 9.85 -5.77 -9.34
N PRO A 276 8.53 -5.48 -9.42
CA PRO A 276 7.88 -5.19 -10.69
C PRO A 276 8.30 -3.84 -11.26
N LEU A 277 8.20 -3.69 -12.58
CA LEU A 277 8.50 -2.43 -13.25
C LEU A 277 7.46 -1.36 -12.93
N VAL A 278 7.95 -0.13 -12.78
CA VAL A 278 7.11 1.05 -12.55
C VAL A 278 6.14 1.27 -13.72
N ALA A 279 4.90 1.63 -13.40
CA ALA A 279 3.85 1.89 -14.39
C ALA A 279 4.28 3.01 -15.36
N PRO A 280 3.89 2.97 -16.65
CA PRO A 280 4.36 3.94 -17.65
C PRO A 280 4.15 5.41 -17.27
N LYS A 281 3.04 5.71 -16.58
CA LYS A 281 2.71 7.04 -16.06
C LYS A 281 3.68 7.52 -14.96
N ASP A 282 4.21 6.59 -14.16
CA ASP A 282 5.03 6.88 -12.99
C ASP A 282 6.55 6.83 -13.36
N ARG A 283 6.89 6.59 -14.63
CA ARG A 283 8.29 6.57 -15.12
C ARG A 283 8.86 7.98 -15.22
N ALA A 284 10.17 8.10 -14.96
CA ALA A 284 10.90 9.37 -15.04
C ALA A 284 10.71 10.10 -16.39
N LYS A 285 10.70 9.37 -17.52
CA LYS A 285 10.49 9.95 -18.86
C LYS A 285 9.14 10.66 -19.00
N ALA A 286 8.07 10.10 -18.43
CA ALA A 286 6.73 10.69 -18.50
C ALA A 286 6.66 11.95 -17.63
N ASN A 287 7.09 11.85 -16.37
CA ASN A 287 7.09 12.97 -15.42
C ASN A 287 8.00 14.11 -15.85
N PHE A 288 9.19 13.79 -16.38
CA PHE A 288 10.10 14.76 -16.98
C PHE A 288 9.45 15.51 -18.15
N LYS A 289 8.78 14.79 -19.07
CA LYS A 289 8.12 15.43 -20.22
C LYS A 289 7.05 16.43 -19.78
N VAL A 290 6.25 16.09 -18.77
CA VAL A 290 5.22 16.99 -18.22
C VAL A 290 5.88 18.24 -17.61
N LEU A 291 6.86 18.04 -16.72
CA LEU A 291 7.53 19.16 -16.04
C LEU A 291 8.28 20.06 -17.03
N ASN A 292 9.04 19.48 -17.96
CA ASN A 292 9.82 20.21 -18.96
C ASN A 292 8.92 21.03 -19.89
N SER A 293 7.78 20.48 -20.33
CA SER A 293 6.84 21.22 -21.19
C SER A 293 6.26 22.46 -20.49
N ASN A 294 5.97 22.37 -19.19
CA ASN A 294 5.49 23.51 -18.41
C ASN A 294 6.61 24.51 -18.10
N TRP A 295 7.84 24.02 -17.90
CA TRP A 295 9.02 24.84 -17.66
C TRP A 295 9.38 25.69 -18.89
N GLU A 296 9.45 25.08 -20.07
CA GLU A 296 9.70 25.81 -21.32
C GLU A 296 8.56 26.80 -21.63
N LYS A 297 7.31 26.40 -21.40
CA LYS A 297 6.16 27.30 -21.57
C LYS A 297 6.26 28.52 -20.65
N MET A 298 6.69 28.33 -19.39
CA MET A 298 6.90 29.45 -18.47
C MET A 298 8.05 30.37 -18.91
N LYS A 299 9.17 29.80 -19.38
CA LYS A 299 10.29 30.59 -19.91
C LYS A 299 9.86 31.43 -21.11
N ALA A 300 9.03 30.88 -22.00
CA ALA A 300 8.51 31.59 -23.16
C ALA A 300 7.51 32.72 -22.79
N GLU A 301 6.65 32.49 -21.79
CA GLU A 301 5.63 33.47 -21.36
C GLU A 301 6.23 34.63 -20.53
N ASN A 302 7.29 34.40 -19.77
CA ASN A 302 7.91 35.39 -18.87
C ASN A 302 9.31 35.78 -19.33
N THR A 303 9.43 36.58 -20.39
CA THR A 303 10.74 37.08 -20.86
C THR A 303 11.33 38.15 -19.94
N SER A 304 10.50 38.83 -19.13
CA SER A 304 10.91 39.96 -18.27
C SER A 304 11.04 39.64 -16.78
N THR A 305 10.51 38.50 -16.32
CA THR A 305 10.59 38.08 -14.90
C THR A 305 11.21 36.71 -14.79
N GLN A 306 12.02 36.47 -13.75
CA GLN A 306 12.65 35.16 -13.56
C GLN A 306 11.57 34.08 -13.36
N PRO A 307 11.60 32.98 -14.14
CA PRO A 307 10.61 31.93 -14.04
C PRO A 307 10.72 31.20 -12.70
N SER A 308 9.58 30.95 -12.05
CA SER A 308 9.53 30.27 -10.75
C SER A 308 9.41 28.75 -10.92
N LEU A 309 10.44 28.02 -10.47
CA LEU A 309 10.42 26.56 -10.43
C LEU A 309 9.29 26.02 -9.52
N ALA A 310 9.04 26.66 -8.38
CA ALA A 310 7.99 26.27 -7.45
C ALA A 310 6.59 26.29 -8.10
N TRP A 311 6.27 27.34 -8.84
CA TRP A 311 4.98 27.44 -9.54
C TRP A 311 4.87 26.42 -10.68
N THR A 312 5.97 26.17 -11.39
CA THR A 312 6.00 25.16 -12.46
C THR A 312 5.78 23.75 -11.92
N LEU A 313 6.39 23.42 -10.79
CA LEU A 313 6.16 22.16 -10.08
C LEU A 313 4.70 22.02 -9.66
N LEU A 314 4.15 23.05 -9.01
CA LEU A 314 2.76 23.05 -8.57
C LEU A 314 1.80 22.88 -9.75
N LYS A 315 2.00 23.61 -10.85
CA LYS A 315 1.18 23.53 -12.06
C LYS A 315 1.28 22.15 -12.73
N SER A 316 2.46 21.53 -12.72
CA SER A 316 2.69 20.22 -13.35
C SER A 316 1.98 19.08 -12.62
N PHE A 317 1.97 19.11 -11.28
CA PHE A 317 1.42 18.04 -10.46
C PHE A 317 0.16 18.44 -9.67
N TRP A 318 -0.49 19.56 -10.04
CA TRP A 318 -1.67 20.10 -9.36
C TRP A 318 -2.81 19.09 -9.22
N LYS A 319 -3.07 18.27 -10.26
CA LYS A 319 -4.16 17.30 -10.24
C LYS A 319 -3.97 16.24 -9.16
N GLU A 320 -2.75 15.72 -9.02
CA GLU A 320 -2.39 14.74 -7.99
C GLU A 320 -2.45 15.37 -6.60
N ALA A 321 -1.88 16.57 -6.45
CA ALA A 321 -1.95 17.33 -5.21
C ALA A 321 -3.40 17.64 -4.78
N ALA A 322 -4.28 17.98 -5.71
CA ALA A 322 -5.69 18.26 -5.42
C ALA A 322 -6.46 17.01 -4.97
N ILE A 323 -6.21 15.85 -5.59
CA ILE A 323 -6.81 14.57 -5.17
C ILE A 323 -6.35 14.22 -3.73
N ASN A 324 -5.05 14.36 -3.46
CA ASN A 324 -4.49 14.14 -2.14
C ASN A 324 -5.08 15.12 -1.10
N ALA A 325 -5.28 16.39 -1.47
CA ALA A 325 -5.91 17.39 -0.60
C ALA A 325 -7.34 17.00 -0.23
N ILE A 326 -8.12 16.40 -1.15
CA ILE A 326 -9.47 15.91 -0.85
C ILE A 326 -9.41 14.79 0.18
N PHE A 327 -8.55 13.79 0.00
CA PHE A 327 -8.39 12.71 0.98
C PHE A 327 -7.92 13.21 2.35
N ALA A 328 -6.99 14.16 2.37
CA ALA A 328 -6.50 14.79 3.60
C ALA A 328 -7.60 15.59 4.33
N GLY A 329 -8.43 16.32 3.57
CA GLY A 329 -9.56 17.07 4.10
C GLY A 329 -10.65 16.17 4.67
N VAL A 330 -11.03 15.10 3.96
CA VAL A 330 -12.00 14.12 4.47
C VAL A 330 -11.46 13.43 5.72
N THR A 331 -10.19 13.02 5.72
CA THR A 331 -9.53 12.44 6.90
C THR A 331 -9.62 13.38 8.10
N THR A 332 -9.34 14.67 7.89
CA THR A 332 -9.42 15.69 8.93
C THR A 332 -10.84 15.85 9.46
N LEU A 333 -11.86 15.88 8.60
CA LEU A 333 -13.24 16.02 9.06
C LEU A 333 -13.70 14.80 9.86
N VAL A 334 -13.35 13.60 9.38
CA VAL A 334 -13.84 12.34 9.95
C VAL A 334 -13.13 12.00 11.27
N SER A 335 -11.85 12.37 11.45
CA SER A 335 -11.12 12.12 12.70
C SER A 335 -11.74 12.84 13.91
N TYR A 336 -12.41 13.98 13.69
CA TYR A 336 -13.11 14.75 14.72
C TYR A 336 -14.54 14.27 15.01
N VAL A 337 -15.11 13.38 14.18
CA VAL A 337 -16.41 12.75 14.45
C VAL A 337 -16.34 11.95 15.75
N GLY A 338 -15.23 11.25 16.01
CA GLY A 338 -15.03 10.48 17.23
C GLY A 338 -15.19 11.32 18.50
N PRO A 339 -14.32 12.33 18.73
CA PRO A 339 -14.47 13.25 19.87
C PRO A 339 -15.86 13.87 19.95
N TYR A 340 -16.41 14.36 18.84
CA TYR A 340 -17.75 14.98 18.82
C TYR A 340 -18.86 14.03 19.30
N MET A 341 -18.77 12.75 18.97
CA MET A 341 -19.79 11.74 19.29
C MET A 341 -19.67 11.16 20.70
N ILE A 342 -18.51 11.27 21.37
CA ILE A 342 -18.29 10.69 22.70
C ILE A 342 -19.33 11.19 23.72
N SER A 343 -19.74 12.47 23.65
CA SER A 343 -20.74 12.99 24.58
C SER A 343 -22.09 12.29 24.44
N TYR A 344 -22.57 12.11 23.21
CA TYR A 344 -23.80 11.36 22.93
C TYR A 344 -23.71 9.88 23.36
N PHE A 345 -22.54 9.25 23.22
CA PHE A 345 -22.34 7.86 23.68
C PHE A 345 -22.48 7.75 25.19
N VAL A 346 -21.89 8.70 25.91
CA VAL A 346 -21.95 8.70 27.37
C VAL A 346 -23.35 9.05 27.86
N ASP A 347 -24.06 9.96 27.21
CA ASP A 347 -25.44 10.31 27.54
C ASP A 347 -26.38 9.10 27.36
N TYR A 348 -26.25 8.38 26.24
CA TYR A 348 -26.98 7.13 25.98
C TYR A 348 -26.70 6.07 27.05
N LEU A 349 -25.42 5.83 27.37
CA LEU A 349 -25.02 4.87 28.42
C LEU A 349 -25.45 5.31 29.84
N SER A 350 -25.69 6.60 30.04
CA SER A 350 -26.20 7.15 31.30
C SER A 350 -27.72 7.05 31.42
N GLY A 351 -28.40 6.45 30.43
CA GLY A 351 -29.85 6.23 30.43
C GLY A 351 -30.66 7.36 29.80
N ILE A 352 -30.02 8.32 29.12
CA ILE A 352 -30.70 9.38 28.37
C ILE A 352 -30.89 8.86 26.93
N GLU A 353 -31.97 8.11 26.71
CA GLU A 353 -32.33 7.59 25.39
C GLU A 353 -33.37 8.49 24.71
N THR A 354 -33.09 8.91 23.48
CA THR A 354 -34.01 9.71 22.65
C THR A 354 -34.94 8.80 21.83
N TYR A 355 -34.45 7.63 21.40
CA TYR A 355 -35.23 6.61 20.66
C TYR A 355 -34.65 5.18 20.88
N PRO A 356 -35.48 4.12 20.77
CA PRO A 356 -35.14 2.76 21.24
C PRO A 356 -33.99 2.04 20.53
N HIS A 357 -33.42 2.62 19.47
CA HIS A 357 -32.29 2.04 18.71
C HIS A 357 -31.12 3.02 18.53
N GLU A 358 -31.07 4.07 19.36
CA GLU A 358 -30.05 5.12 19.28
C GLU A 358 -28.63 4.58 19.42
N GLY A 359 -28.39 3.64 20.34
CA GLY A 359 -27.08 3.02 20.53
C GLY A 359 -26.54 2.35 19.26
N TYR A 360 -27.37 1.64 18.50
CA TYR A 360 -26.96 1.00 17.25
C TYR A 360 -26.62 2.01 16.16
N VAL A 361 -27.39 3.10 16.06
CA VAL A 361 -27.10 4.18 15.11
C VAL A 361 -25.79 4.87 15.46
N LEU A 362 -25.57 5.15 16.74
CA LEU A 362 -24.37 5.81 17.24
C LEU A 362 -23.11 4.95 17.00
N ALA A 363 -23.19 3.65 17.31
CA ALA A 363 -22.15 2.67 16.99
C ALA A 363 -21.90 2.55 15.48
N GLY A 364 -22.97 2.53 14.68
CA GLY A 364 -22.89 2.50 13.22
C GLY A 364 -22.16 3.71 12.64
N ILE A 365 -22.52 4.92 13.07
CA ILE A 365 -21.85 6.16 12.62
C ILE A 365 -20.37 6.15 13.03
N PHE A 366 -20.06 5.77 14.28
CA PHE A 366 -18.67 5.72 14.74
C PHE A 366 -17.83 4.70 13.94
N PHE A 367 -18.38 3.51 13.69
CA PHE A 367 -17.74 2.48 12.87
C PHE A 367 -17.50 2.96 11.44
N VAL A 368 -18.52 3.53 10.79
CA VAL A 368 -18.42 4.05 9.42
C VAL A 368 -17.42 5.19 9.35
N ALA A 369 -17.44 6.11 10.31
CA ALA A 369 -16.46 7.20 10.41
C ALA A 369 -15.03 6.64 10.51
N LYS A 370 -14.76 5.73 11.45
CA LYS A 370 -13.42 5.15 11.61
C LYS A 370 -12.96 4.35 10.38
N LEU A 371 -13.89 3.69 9.70
CA LEU A 371 -13.61 3.00 8.45
C LEU A 371 -13.22 4.00 7.35
N VAL A 372 -14.00 5.06 7.14
CA VAL A 372 -13.70 6.12 6.18
C VAL A 372 -12.36 6.78 6.50
N GLU A 373 -12.12 7.18 7.75
CA GLU A 373 -10.86 7.76 8.21
C GLU A 373 -9.65 6.87 7.88
N THR A 374 -9.77 5.56 8.16
CA THR A 374 -8.69 4.61 7.86
C THR A 374 -8.43 4.52 6.36
N PHE A 375 -9.47 4.43 5.53
CA PHE A 375 -9.33 4.37 4.09
C PHE A 375 -8.73 5.66 3.53
N THR A 376 -9.26 6.83 3.89
CA THR A 376 -8.81 8.11 3.35
C THR A 376 -7.39 8.46 3.81
N THR A 377 -7.02 8.14 5.05
CA THR A 377 -5.65 8.36 5.56
C THR A 377 -4.64 7.54 4.74
N ARG A 378 -4.94 6.26 4.46
CA ARG A 378 -4.02 5.39 3.71
C ARG A 378 -3.89 5.82 2.25
N GLN A 379 -4.98 6.24 1.61
CA GLN A 379 -4.92 6.77 0.24
C GLN A 379 -4.18 8.11 0.19
N TRP A 380 -4.36 8.97 1.20
CA TRP A 380 -3.62 10.22 1.30
C TRP A 380 -2.10 9.97 1.41
N TYR A 381 -1.65 9.12 2.35
CA TYR A 381 -0.22 8.84 2.51
C TYR A 381 0.40 8.24 1.25
N LEU A 382 -0.25 7.23 0.65
CA LEU A 382 0.24 6.64 -0.59
C LEU A 382 0.32 7.68 -1.73
N GLY A 383 -0.73 8.50 -1.86
CA GLY A 383 -0.80 9.51 -2.92
C GLY A 383 0.27 10.59 -2.77
N VAL A 384 0.61 10.98 -1.54
CA VAL A 384 1.67 11.94 -1.26
C VAL A 384 3.06 11.35 -1.53
N ASP A 385 3.30 10.10 -1.15
CA ASP A 385 4.53 9.38 -1.50
C ASP A 385 4.74 9.30 -3.02
N ILE A 386 3.70 8.93 -3.77
CA ILE A 386 3.75 8.87 -5.24
C ILE A 386 4.04 10.25 -5.83
N LEU A 387 3.35 11.29 -5.35
CA LEU A 387 3.57 12.68 -5.77
C LEU A 387 5.03 13.12 -5.53
N GLY A 388 5.58 12.84 -4.35
CA GLY A 388 6.98 13.14 -4.02
C GLY A 388 7.96 12.42 -4.94
N MET A 389 7.69 11.16 -5.27
CA MET A 389 8.47 10.37 -6.22
C MET A 389 8.40 10.91 -7.66
N HIS A 390 7.22 11.38 -8.09
CA HIS A 390 7.04 12.01 -9.39
C HIS A 390 7.84 13.31 -9.52
N VAL A 391 7.76 14.18 -8.51
CA VAL A 391 8.55 15.41 -8.43
C VAL A 391 10.05 15.09 -8.45
N ARG A 392 10.49 14.15 -7.61
CA ARG A 392 11.89 13.74 -7.49
C ARG A 392 12.44 13.20 -8.82
N SER A 393 11.73 12.25 -9.43
CA SER A 393 12.16 11.64 -10.70
C SER A 393 12.21 12.65 -11.86
N ALA A 394 11.25 13.57 -11.95
CA ALA A 394 11.23 14.61 -12.97
C ALA A 394 12.37 15.61 -12.80
N LEU A 395 12.59 16.09 -11.57
CA LEU A 395 13.66 17.04 -11.28
C LEU A 395 15.04 16.43 -11.45
N THR A 396 15.27 15.18 -11.02
CA THR A 396 16.55 14.50 -11.27
C THR A 396 16.85 14.40 -12.75
N ALA A 397 15.86 14.00 -13.57
CA ALA A 397 16.02 13.95 -15.03
C ALA A 397 16.29 15.34 -15.64
N MET A 398 15.62 16.37 -15.15
CA MET A 398 15.80 17.75 -15.61
C MET A 398 17.17 18.32 -15.26
N VAL A 399 17.64 18.13 -14.02
CA VAL A 399 19.00 18.52 -13.59
C VAL A 399 20.05 17.74 -14.38
N TYR A 400 19.81 16.46 -14.65
CA TYR A 400 20.73 15.64 -15.44
C TYR A 400 20.82 16.12 -16.90
N GLN A 401 19.67 16.36 -17.54
CA GLN A 401 19.64 16.88 -18.91
C GLN A 401 20.24 18.29 -19.00
N LYS A 402 19.98 19.16 -18.01
CA LYS A 402 20.62 20.47 -17.93
C LYS A 402 22.14 20.34 -17.80
N GLY A 403 22.61 19.45 -16.92
CA GLY A 403 24.03 19.20 -16.70
C GLY A 403 24.79 18.76 -17.96
N LEU A 404 24.12 18.02 -18.87
CA LEU A 404 24.68 17.63 -20.16
C LEU A 404 24.77 18.77 -21.18
N ARG A 405 24.04 19.87 -20.97
CA ARG A 405 23.95 21.01 -21.89
C ARG A 405 24.59 22.29 -21.39
N LEU A 406 25.14 22.31 -20.17
CA LEU A 406 25.79 23.50 -19.61
C LEU A 406 26.92 24.00 -20.51
N SER A 407 27.00 25.33 -20.67
CA SER A 407 28.14 25.97 -21.32
C SER A 407 29.45 25.67 -20.57
N SER A 408 30.59 25.80 -21.25
CA SER A 408 31.90 25.59 -20.64
C SER A 408 32.16 26.52 -19.45
N LEU A 409 31.62 27.74 -19.50
CA LEU A 409 31.75 28.75 -18.45
C LEU A 409 30.87 28.39 -17.24
N ALA A 410 29.59 28.07 -17.47
CA ALA A 410 28.68 27.63 -16.42
C ALA A 410 29.13 26.29 -15.78
N ARG A 411 29.76 25.41 -16.55
CA ARG A 411 30.34 24.17 -16.02
C ARG A 411 31.56 24.40 -15.12
N GLN A 412 32.22 25.56 -15.20
CA GLN A 412 33.30 25.94 -14.28
C GLN A 412 32.76 26.58 -12.99
N SER A 413 31.59 27.25 -13.05
CA SER A 413 30.95 27.79 -11.85
C SER A 413 30.27 26.72 -11.00
N HIS A 414 29.90 25.58 -11.59
CA HIS A 414 29.30 24.44 -10.91
C HIS A 414 30.21 23.21 -10.98
N THR A 415 30.80 22.83 -9.85
CA THR A 415 31.63 21.62 -9.76
C THR A 415 30.79 20.36 -9.97
N SER A 416 31.43 19.28 -10.44
CA SER A 416 30.75 17.97 -10.57
C SER A 416 30.16 17.47 -9.25
N GLY A 417 30.81 17.78 -8.13
CA GLY A 417 30.30 17.50 -6.79
C GLY A 417 29.03 18.29 -6.45
N GLU A 418 28.95 19.56 -6.83
CA GLU A 418 27.75 20.39 -6.63
C GLU A 418 26.57 19.91 -7.48
N ILE A 419 26.80 19.49 -8.73
CA ILE A 419 25.73 18.93 -9.58
C ILE A 419 25.19 17.63 -8.99
N VAL A 420 26.06 16.75 -8.51
CA VAL A 420 25.65 15.53 -7.79
C VAL A 420 24.88 15.89 -6.52
N ASN A 421 25.32 16.93 -5.80
CA ASN A 421 24.62 17.43 -4.62
C ASN A 421 23.22 17.97 -4.93
N TYR A 422 23.02 18.67 -6.06
CA TYR A 422 21.71 19.09 -6.52
C TYR A 422 20.78 17.90 -6.73
N MET A 423 21.26 16.83 -7.39
CA MET A 423 20.46 15.63 -7.64
C MET A 423 20.18 14.80 -6.38
N ALA A 424 21.16 14.70 -5.48
CA ALA A 424 21.07 13.82 -4.32
C ALA A 424 20.41 14.47 -3.09
N ILE A 425 20.67 15.76 -2.85
CA ILE A 425 20.19 16.46 -1.66
C ILE A 425 19.04 17.40 -2.01
N ASP A 426 19.25 18.34 -2.94
CA ASP A 426 18.26 19.39 -3.19
C ASP A 426 16.99 18.84 -3.81
N VAL A 427 17.10 17.99 -4.84
CA VAL A 427 15.94 17.32 -5.46
C VAL A 427 15.24 16.39 -4.47
N GLN A 428 15.97 15.70 -3.60
CA GLN A 428 15.37 14.85 -2.57
C GLN A 428 14.54 15.69 -1.60
N ARG A 429 15.06 16.81 -1.09
CA ARG A 429 14.31 17.71 -0.18
C ARG A 429 13.00 18.22 -0.80
N VAL A 430 13.04 18.60 -2.08
CA VAL A 430 11.82 19.05 -2.79
C VAL A 430 10.79 17.91 -2.91
N GLY A 431 11.24 16.67 -3.16
CA GLY A 431 10.37 15.50 -3.15
C GLY A 431 9.80 15.21 -1.75
N ASP A 432 10.64 15.24 -0.71
CA ASP A 432 10.26 14.93 0.67
C ASP A 432 9.26 15.96 1.23
N TYR A 433 9.29 17.22 0.75
CA TYR A 433 8.30 18.25 1.10
C TYR A 433 6.85 17.85 0.76
N SER A 434 6.64 16.92 -0.17
CA SER A 434 5.30 16.41 -0.47
C SER A 434 4.55 15.94 0.78
N TRP A 435 5.23 15.31 1.74
CA TRP A 435 4.68 14.87 3.03
C TRP A 435 4.08 16.01 3.86
N TYR A 436 4.67 17.19 3.77
CA TYR A 436 4.30 18.37 4.53
C TYR A 436 3.37 19.32 3.77
N LEU A 437 3.13 19.07 2.48
CA LEU A 437 2.39 19.95 1.57
C LEU A 437 1.01 20.34 2.10
N HIS A 438 0.29 19.38 2.70
CA HIS A 438 -1.08 19.60 3.16
C HIS A 438 -1.19 20.05 4.62
N ASP A 439 -0.13 19.92 5.42
CA ASP A 439 -0.14 20.31 6.83
C ASP A 439 -0.39 21.83 7.01
N MET A 440 0.06 22.64 6.04
CA MET A 440 -0.05 24.10 6.09
C MET A 440 -1.50 24.59 6.19
N TRP A 441 -2.44 23.99 5.45
CA TRP A 441 -3.86 24.37 5.47
C TRP A 441 -4.69 23.49 6.40
N MET A 442 -4.27 22.25 6.64
CA MET A 442 -4.93 21.35 7.58
C MET A 442 -4.81 21.84 9.03
N LEU A 443 -3.66 22.40 9.43
CA LEU A 443 -3.44 22.87 10.80
C LEU A 443 -4.49 23.93 11.23
N PRO A 444 -4.73 25.03 10.48
CA PRO A 444 -5.82 25.95 10.80
C PRO A 444 -7.19 25.27 10.87
N LEU A 445 -7.50 24.36 9.94
CA LEU A 445 -8.77 23.63 9.92
C LEU A 445 -8.96 22.78 11.18
N GLN A 446 -7.92 22.07 11.60
CA GLN A 446 -7.91 21.25 12.82
C GLN A 446 -8.09 22.08 14.08
N ILE A 447 -7.44 23.25 14.18
CA ILE A 447 -7.62 24.19 15.30
C ILE A 447 -9.08 24.67 15.36
N ILE A 448 -9.66 25.06 14.22
CA ILE A 448 -11.05 25.52 14.14
C ILE A 448 -12.04 24.43 14.58
N LEU A 449 -11.89 23.20 14.06
CA LEU A 449 -12.74 22.06 14.43
C LEU A 449 -12.60 21.70 15.91
N ALA A 450 -11.37 21.67 16.43
CA ALA A 450 -11.10 21.41 17.84
C ALA A 450 -11.77 22.45 18.74
N LEU A 451 -11.60 23.74 18.43
CA LEU A 451 -12.20 24.83 19.21
C LEU A 451 -13.74 24.78 19.17
N ALA A 452 -14.34 24.44 18.03
CA ALA A 452 -15.79 24.27 17.91
C ALA A 452 -16.32 23.17 18.85
N ILE A 453 -15.65 22.01 18.88
CA ILE A 453 -16.03 20.89 19.76
C ILE A 453 -15.82 21.25 21.24
N LEU A 454 -14.71 21.91 21.56
CA LEU A 454 -14.42 22.34 22.93
C LEU A 454 -15.39 23.40 23.42
N TYR A 455 -15.77 24.36 22.57
CA TYR A 455 -16.78 25.35 22.91
C TYR A 455 -18.15 24.72 23.16
N LYS A 456 -18.53 23.71 22.37
CA LYS A 456 -19.76 22.94 22.62
C LYS A 456 -19.75 22.24 23.98
N ASN A 457 -18.63 21.62 24.37
CA ASN A 457 -18.57 20.79 25.58
C ASN A 457 -18.28 21.56 26.86
N VAL A 458 -17.46 22.61 26.78
CA VAL A 458 -16.92 23.32 27.97
C VAL A 458 -17.26 24.83 27.94
N GLY A 459 -17.93 25.31 26.90
CA GLY A 459 -18.35 26.72 26.76
C GLY A 459 -17.18 27.68 26.65
N ILE A 460 -17.30 28.84 27.31
CA ILE A 460 -16.28 29.92 27.34
C ILE A 460 -14.92 29.45 27.87
N ALA A 461 -14.86 28.37 28.64
CA ALA A 461 -13.59 27.80 29.10
C ALA A 461 -12.70 27.25 27.96
N SER A 462 -13.23 27.10 26.73
CA SER A 462 -12.42 26.75 25.55
C SER A 462 -11.35 27.80 25.22
N ILE A 463 -11.57 29.07 25.58
CA ILE A 463 -10.57 30.13 25.43
C ILE A 463 -9.38 29.87 26.37
N ALA A 464 -9.66 29.43 27.60
CA ALA A 464 -8.61 29.05 28.54
C ALA A 464 -7.81 27.85 28.04
N THR A 465 -8.44 26.91 27.33
CA THR A 465 -7.73 25.83 26.62
C THR A 465 -6.76 26.39 25.59
N LEU A 466 -7.22 27.31 24.73
CA LEU A 466 -6.38 27.89 23.68
C LEU A 466 -5.16 28.59 24.30
N VAL A 467 -5.38 29.38 25.35
CA VAL A 467 -4.31 30.06 26.09
C VAL A 467 -3.35 29.06 26.73
N ALA A 468 -3.85 28.04 27.43
CA ALA A 468 -3.02 27.01 28.05
C ALA A 468 -2.19 26.21 27.03
N THR A 469 -2.75 25.98 25.84
CA THR A 469 -2.06 25.30 24.73
C THR A 469 -0.95 26.19 24.17
N ILE A 470 -1.23 27.48 23.93
CA ILE A 470 -0.21 28.45 23.50
C ILE A 470 0.91 28.55 24.53
N ILE A 471 0.60 28.64 25.83
CA ILE A 471 1.60 28.65 26.90
C ILE A 471 2.45 27.39 26.87
N SER A 472 1.83 26.21 26.70
CA SER A 472 2.56 24.93 26.61
C SER A 472 3.55 24.92 25.45
N ILE A 473 3.16 25.48 24.29
CA ILE A 473 4.04 25.61 23.13
C ILE A 473 5.18 26.60 23.41
N VAL A 474 4.85 27.80 23.89
CA VAL A 474 5.83 28.87 24.16
C VAL A 474 6.91 28.41 25.14
N VAL A 475 6.54 27.64 26.17
CA VAL A 475 7.49 27.06 27.13
C VAL A 475 8.38 25.99 26.48
N THR A 476 7.88 25.27 25.47
CA THR A 476 8.63 24.21 24.78
C THR A 476 9.67 24.76 23.79
N ILE A 477 9.42 25.90 23.16
CA ILE A 477 10.32 26.52 22.16
C ILE A 477 11.77 26.76 22.66
N PRO A 478 12.03 27.42 23.81
CA PRO A 478 13.41 27.67 24.24
C PRO A 478 14.15 26.37 24.56
N VAL A 479 13.45 25.36 25.10
CA VAL A 479 14.02 24.04 25.37
C VAL A 479 14.39 23.35 24.05
N ALA A 480 13.52 23.42 23.04
CA ALA A 480 13.81 22.89 21.70
C ALA A 480 15.03 23.56 21.05
N ARG A 481 15.22 24.87 21.22
CA ARG A 481 16.43 25.57 20.73
C ARG A 481 17.71 25.13 21.44
N VAL A 482 17.65 24.90 22.75
CA VAL A 482 18.80 24.36 23.49
C VAL A 482 19.12 22.93 23.04
N GLN A 483 18.09 22.13 22.76
CA GLN A 483 18.26 20.79 22.19
C GLN A 483 18.96 20.83 20.83
N GLU A 484 18.54 21.74 19.95
CA GLU A 484 19.15 21.96 18.63
C GLU A 484 20.65 22.29 18.76
N ASP A 485 21.01 23.27 19.61
CA ASP A 485 22.41 23.63 19.86
C ASP A 485 23.25 22.46 20.43
N TYR A 486 22.66 21.64 21.31
CA TYR A 486 23.34 20.45 21.82
C TYR A 486 23.52 19.37 20.76
N GLN A 487 22.53 19.21 19.87
CA GLN A 487 22.60 18.29 18.74
C GLN A 487 23.68 18.74 17.75
N ASP A 488 23.77 20.03 17.45
CA ASP A 488 24.80 20.60 16.57
C ASP A 488 26.21 20.36 17.13
N LYS A 489 26.42 20.63 18.42
CA LYS A 489 27.71 20.38 19.09
C LYS A 489 28.06 18.89 19.15
N LEU A 490 27.06 18.03 19.35
CA LEU A 490 27.23 16.57 19.27
C LEU A 490 27.66 16.14 17.86
N MET A 491 26.99 16.64 16.82
CA MET A 491 27.32 16.32 15.44
C MET A 491 28.72 16.79 15.06
N ALA A 492 29.09 18.03 15.41
CA ALA A 492 30.44 18.54 15.18
C ALA A 492 31.54 17.69 15.86
N ALA A 493 31.33 17.30 17.13
CA ALA A 493 32.27 16.43 17.85
C ALA A 493 32.34 15.01 17.23
N LYS A 494 31.20 14.47 16.80
CA LYS A 494 31.09 13.17 16.15
C LYS A 494 31.80 13.17 14.79
N ASP A 495 31.64 14.21 13.99
CA ASP A 495 32.23 14.34 12.66
C ASP A 495 33.74 14.46 12.73
N GLU A 496 34.27 15.27 13.66
CA GLU A 496 35.72 15.38 13.86
C GLU A 496 36.33 14.04 14.30
N ARG A 497 35.70 13.33 15.24
CA ARG A 497 36.16 11.99 15.65
C ARG A 497 36.11 11.01 14.49
N MET A 498 35.02 11.00 13.70
CA MET A 498 34.87 10.09 12.57
C MET A 498 35.92 10.36 11.49
N ARG A 499 36.19 11.63 11.19
CA ARG A 499 37.24 12.08 10.28
C ARG A 499 38.61 11.57 10.72
N LYS A 500 38.96 11.77 11.99
CA LYS A 500 40.24 11.29 12.56
C LYS A 500 40.33 9.77 12.61
N THR A 501 39.23 9.08 12.88
CA THR A 501 39.18 7.61 12.83
C THR A 501 39.45 7.11 11.41
N SER A 502 38.81 7.71 10.41
CA SER A 502 39.01 7.37 8.99
C SER A 502 40.46 7.63 8.54
N GLU A 503 41.05 8.76 8.95
CA GLU A 503 42.46 9.07 8.69
C GLU A 503 43.42 8.01 9.30
N CYS A 504 43.13 7.54 10.51
CA CYS A 504 43.91 6.46 11.14
C CYS A 504 43.74 5.13 10.40
N LEU A 505 42.53 4.76 10.01
CA LEU A 505 42.26 3.51 9.30
C LEU A 505 42.92 3.49 7.91
N ARG A 506 42.85 4.60 7.17
CA ARG A 506 43.50 4.74 5.86
C ARG A 506 45.03 4.59 5.97
N ASN A 507 45.62 5.05 7.06
CA ASN A 507 47.06 5.01 7.31
C ASN A 507 47.50 3.92 8.30
N MET A 508 46.68 2.88 8.52
CA MET A 508 46.88 1.89 9.58
C MET A 508 48.24 1.17 9.50
N ARG A 509 48.72 0.89 8.28
CA ARG A 509 50.02 0.25 8.07
C ARG A 509 51.17 1.08 8.64
N ILE A 510 51.15 2.39 8.44
CA ILE A 510 52.19 3.30 8.94
C ILE A 510 52.14 3.35 10.47
N LEU A 511 50.93 3.48 11.04
CA LEU A 511 50.72 3.49 12.49
C LEU A 511 51.27 2.22 13.15
N LYS A 512 51.01 1.05 12.57
CA LYS A 512 51.51 -0.25 13.05
C LYS A 512 53.02 -0.40 12.92
N LEU A 513 53.60 0.05 11.80
CA LEU A 513 55.06 0.02 11.59
C LEU A 513 55.81 0.88 12.62
N GLN A 514 55.18 1.94 13.11
CA GLN A 514 55.74 2.85 14.11
C GLN A 514 55.29 2.52 15.55
N ALA A 515 54.49 1.47 15.76
CA ALA A 515 53.87 1.13 17.05
C ALA A 515 53.11 2.31 17.70
N TRP A 516 52.45 3.14 16.90
CA TRP A 516 51.71 4.34 17.34
C TRP A 516 50.23 4.08 17.64
N GLU A 517 49.75 2.85 17.50
CA GLU A 517 48.33 2.51 17.70
C GLU A 517 47.78 2.96 19.06
N ASP A 518 48.49 2.69 20.15
CA ASP A 518 48.02 3.03 21.50
C ASP A 518 47.95 4.55 21.69
N ARG A 519 48.90 5.28 21.08
CA ARG A 519 48.93 6.73 21.20
C ARG A 519 47.72 7.36 20.50
N TYR A 520 47.39 6.88 19.31
CA TYR A 520 46.22 7.34 18.55
C TYR A 520 44.91 6.82 19.13
N ARG A 521 44.88 5.61 19.73
CA ARG A 521 43.73 5.11 20.49
C ARG A 521 43.32 6.10 21.58
N ILE A 522 44.27 6.53 22.41
CA ILE A 522 43.98 7.46 23.52
C ILE A 522 43.47 8.81 22.99
N ARG A 523 44.03 9.34 21.89
CA ARG A 523 43.50 10.55 21.25
C ARG A 523 42.05 10.39 20.77
N LEU A 524 41.72 9.23 20.20
CA LEU A 524 40.34 8.90 19.78
C LEU A 524 39.40 8.74 20.98
N GLU A 525 39.87 8.17 22.08
CA GLU A 525 39.12 8.06 23.35
C GLU A 525 38.86 9.44 23.98
N GLU A 526 39.83 10.35 23.97
CA GLU A 526 39.66 11.74 24.42
C GLU A 526 38.57 12.46 23.60
N MET A 527 38.61 12.34 22.27
CA MET A 527 37.56 12.85 21.39
C MET A 527 36.20 12.20 21.68
N ARG A 528 36.17 10.89 21.94
CA ARG A 528 34.96 10.17 22.32
C ARG A 528 34.40 10.67 23.66
N GLY A 529 35.24 11.09 24.60
CA GLY A 529 34.82 11.71 25.85
C GLY A 529 34.10 13.06 25.64
N VAL A 530 34.59 13.88 24.71
CA VAL A 530 33.91 15.13 24.31
C VAL A 530 32.56 14.84 23.64
N GLU A 531 32.52 13.88 22.71
CA GLU A 531 31.28 13.41 22.08
C GLU A 531 30.28 12.93 23.13
N PHE A 532 30.71 12.12 24.10
CA PHE A 532 29.84 11.60 25.16
C PHE A 532 29.27 12.72 26.05
N LYS A 533 30.06 13.76 26.35
CA LYS A 533 29.59 14.92 27.13
C LYS A 533 28.44 15.64 26.44
N TRP A 534 28.52 15.84 25.13
CA TRP A 534 27.45 16.46 24.34
C TRP A 534 26.27 15.52 24.15
N LEU A 535 26.53 14.24 23.86
CA LEU A 535 25.49 13.21 23.75
C LEU A 535 24.64 13.15 25.01
N ARG A 536 25.28 13.17 26.19
CA ARG A 536 24.58 13.17 27.48
C ARG A 536 23.67 14.39 27.63
N LYS A 537 24.14 15.58 27.27
CA LYS A 537 23.33 16.81 27.32
C LYS A 537 22.15 16.76 26.35
N ALA A 538 22.39 16.31 25.12
CA ALA A 538 21.36 16.16 24.09
C ALA A 538 20.29 15.13 24.50
N LEU A 539 20.69 13.99 25.08
CA LEU A 539 19.73 12.97 25.53
C LEU A 539 18.92 13.43 26.75
N TYR A 540 19.53 14.11 27.73
CA TYR A 540 18.78 14.64 28.88
C TYR A 540 17.79 15.73 28.46
N SER A 541 18.21 16.61 27.55
CA SER A 541 17.32 17.64 27.00
C SER A 541 16.19 17.02 26.16
N GLN A 542 16.47 15.99 25.35
CA GLN A 542 15.45 15.22 24.63
C GLN A 542 14.44 14.55 25.57
N ALA A 543 14.92 13.94 26.66
CA ALA A 543 14.06 13.34 27.67
C ALA A 543 13.14 14.40 28.32
N PHE A 544 13.68 15.58 28.61
CA PHE A 544 12.91 16.69 29.18
C PHE A 544 11.86 17.23 28.21
N ILE A 545 12.19 17.41 26.92
CA ILE A 545 11.20 17.78 25.88
C ILE A 545 10.09 16.73 25.77
N THR A 546 10.47 15.45 25.78
CA THR A 546 9.50 14.35 25.71
C THR A 546 8.55 14.38 26.92
N PHE A 547 9.08 14.62 28.12
CA PHE A 547 8.28 14.79 29.34
C PHE A 547 7.32 15.99 29.26
N MET A 548 7.80 17.15 28.82
CA MET A 548 6.97 18.35 28.61
C MET A 548 5.84 18.10 27.62
N PHE A 549 6.12 17.35 26.54
CA PHE A 549 5.11 16.99 25.55
C PHE A 549 4.00 16.10 26.15
N TRP A 550 4.36 15.00 26.83
CA TRP A 550 3.37 14.09 27.42
C TRP A 550 2.62 14.68 28.62
N SER A 551 3.19 15.68 29.30
CA SER A 551 2.53 16.39 30.40
C SER A 551 1.62 17.53 29.94
N SER A 552 1.86 18.11 28.75
CA SER A 552 1.02 19.17 28.18
C SER A 552 -0.49 18.85 28.14
N PRO A 553 -0.98 17.67 27.69
CA PRO A 553 -2.42 17.40 27.69
C PRO A 553 -3.02 17.38 29.09
N ILE A 554 -2.27 16.91 30.08
CA ILE A 554 -2.71 16.90 31.48
C ILE A 554 -2.84 18.34 31.99
N PHE A 555 -1.83 19.17 31.73
CA PHE A 555 -1.83 20.59 32.10
C PHE A 555 -2.99 21.36 31.43
N VAL A 556 -3.16 21.23 30.11
CA VAL A 556 -4.23 21.90 29.36
C VAL A 556 -5.60 21.47 29.87
N SER A 557 -5.78 20.17 30.16
CA SER A 557 -7.04 19.65 30.71
C SER A 557 -7.33 20.21 32.09
N ALA A 558 -6.33 20.24 32.98
CA ALA A 558 -6.47 20.77 34.34
C ALA A 558 -6.89 22.24 34.32
N VAL A 559 -6.22 23.08 33.52
CA VAL A 559 -6.57 24.51 33.38
C VAL A 559 -7.97 24.68 32.80
N THR A 560 -8.33 23.90 31.78
CA THR A 560 -9.64 23.99 31.13
C THR A 560 -10.78 23.62 32.09
N PHE A 561 -10.67 22.48 32.77
CA PHE A 561 -11.72 22.03 33.68
C PHE A 561 -11.80 22.89 34.94
N ALA A 562 -10.67 23.33 35.50
CA ALA A 562 -10.66 24.28 36.61
C ALA A 562 -11.40 25.57 36.23
N THR A 563 -11.11 26.11 35.05
CA THR A 563 -11.76 27.33 34.54
C THR A 563 -13.27 27.12 34.33
N CYS A 564 -13.67 25.95 33.80
CA CYS A 564 -15.09 25.61 33.65
C CYS A 564 -15.83 25.61 35.00
N ILE A 565 -15.24 25.00 36.03
CA ILE A 565 -15.81 24.96 37.39
C ILE A 565 -15.92 26.38 37.96
N LEU A 566 -14.88 27.21 37.82
CA LEU A 566 -14.87 28.58 38.31
C LEU A 566 -15.91 29.48 37.63
N LEU A 567 -16.18 29.25 36.34
CA LEU A 567 -17.23 29.94 35.58
C LEU A 567 -18.64 29.40 35.86
N GLY A 568 -18.79 28.41 36.76
CA GLY A 568 -20.08 27.80 37.09
C GLY A 568 -20.63 26.86 36.00
N GLY A 569 -19.77 26.39 35.09
CA GLY A 569 -20.15 25.44 34.04
C GLY A 569 -20.42 24.03 34.59
N LYS A 570 -21.39 23.33 34.01
CA LYS A 570 -21.68 21.92 34.34
C LYS A 570 -20.76 21.00 33.54
N LEU A 571 -19.84 20.32 34.20
CA LEU A 571 -18.98 19.30 33.58
C LEU A 571 -19.71 17.95 33.55
N THR A 572 -20.12 17.51 32.37
CA THR A 572 -20.64 16.15 32.15
C THR A 572 -19.51 15.17 31.85
N ALA A 573 -19.66 13.90 32.21
CA ALA A 573 -18.67 12.86 31.92
C ALA A 573 -18.38 12.76 30.41
N GLY A 574 -19.41 12.86 29.57
CA GLY A 574 -19.29 12.90 28.12
C GLY A 574 -18.52 14.11 27.60
N GLY A 575 -18.78 15.30 28.16
CA GLY A 575 -18.07 16.53 27.80
C GLY A 575 -16.58 16.48 28.15
N VAL A 576 -16.24 15.94 29.33
CA VAL A 576 -14.85 15.76 29.79
C VAL A 576 -14.10 14.78 28.88
N LEU A 577 -14.67 13.61 28.58
CA LEU A 577 -14.04 12.60 27.72
C LEU A 577 -13.88 13.10 26.27
N SER A 578 -14.88 13.81 25.75
CA SER A 578 -14.84 14.44 24.43
C SER A 578 -13.75 15.52 24.35
N ALA A 579 -13.64 16.38 25.38
CA ALA A 579 -12.59 17.39 25.46
C ALA A 579 -11.19 16.77 25.53
N LEU A 580 -10.98 15.74 26.35
CA LEU A 580 -9.71 15.01 26.45
C LEU A 580 -9.29 14.38 25.11
N ALA A 581 -10.23 13.77 24.39
CA ALA A 581 -9.98 13.22 23.06
C ALA A 581 -9.59 14.33 22.06
N THR A 582 -10.30 15.47 22.11
CA THR A 582 -10.03 16.62 21.25
C THR A 582 -8.64 17.22 21.49
N PHE A 583 -8.20 17.33 22.75
CA PHE A 583 -6.86 17.82 23.07
C PHE A 583 -5.75 16.93 22.50
N ARG A 584 -5.91 15.60 22.60
CA ARG A 584 -4.91 14.66 22.07
C ARG A 584 -4.74 14.78 20.56
N ILE A 585 -5.84 14.90 19.82
CA ILE A 585 -5.79 15.08 18.36
C ILE A 585 -5.13 16.41 17.99
N LEU A 586 -5.44 17.50 18.72
CA LEU A 586 -4.88 18.82 18.43
C LEU A 586 -3.37 18.93 18.70
N GLN A 587 -2.82 18.10 19.58
CA GLN A 587 -1.41 18.19 20.00
C GLN A 587 -0.39 17.72 18.98
N GLU A 588 -0.70 16.66 18.24
CA GLU A 588 0.21 16.11 17.24
C GLU A 588 0.54 17.12 16.12
N PRO A 589 -0.45 17.80 15.51
CA PRO A 589 -0.20 18.86 14.52
C PRO A 589 0.63 20.03 15.09
N LEU A 590 0.34 20.46 16.32
CA LEU A 590 1.07 21.56 16.98
C LEU A 590 2.52 21.19 17.27
N ARG A 591 2.80 19.92 17.57
CA ARG A 591 4.17 19.41 17.76
C ARG A 591 4.95 19.36 16.46
N ASN A 592 4.31 18.97 15.36
CA ASN A 592 4.99 18.83 14.06
C ASN A 592 5.17 20.18 13.34
N PHE A 593 4.50 21.25 13.82
CA PHE A 593 4.56 22.57 13.20
C PHE A 593 5.97 23.17 13.05
N PRO A 594 6.89 23.10 14.05
CA PRO A 594 8.26 23.58 13.88
C PRO A 594 9.01 22.83 12.76
N ASP A 595 8.81 21.52 12.66
CA ASP A 595 9.41 20.69 11.61
C ASP A 595 8.88 21.06 10.23
N LEU A 596 7.57 21.34 10.12
CA LEU A 596 6.94 21.87 8.90
C LEU A 596 7.61 23.19 8.46
N VAL A 597 7.77 24.14 9.38
CA VAL A 597 8.39 25.46 9.07
C VAL A 597 9.85 25.30 8.65
N SER A 598 10.61 24.46 9.37
CA SER A 598 12.00 24.17 9.04
C SER A 598 12.13 23.53 7.66
N THR A 599 11.33 22.50 7.38
CA THR A 599 11.35 21.78 6.10
C THR A 599 10.90 22.68 4.96
N MET A 600 9.92 23.56 5.17
CA MET A 600 9.51 24.56 4.19
C MET A 600 10.64 25.55 3.86
N ALA A 601 11.34 26.07 4.88
CA ALA A 601 12.46 26.98 4.69
C ALA A 601 13.62 26.32 3.93
N GLN A 602 13.99 25.08 4.31
CA GLN A 602 15.03 24.31 3.63
C GLN A 602 14.65 23.99 2.18
N THR A 603 13.40 23.59 1.95
CA THR A 603 12.88 23.28 0.61
C THR A 603 12.93 24.53 -0.28
N LYS A 604 12.55 25.70 0.25
CA LYS A 604 12.66 26.97 -0.50
C LYS A 604 14.10 27.21 -0.96
N VAL A 605 15.08 27.10 -0.06
CA VAL A 605 16.51 27.29 -0.41
C VAL A 605 16.99 26.26 -1.44
N SER A 606 16.48 25.03 -1.41
CA SER A 606 16.76 24.01 -2.43
C SER A 606 16.12 24.33 -3.78
N VAL A 607 14.85 24.77 -3.80
CA VAL A 607 14.16 25.21 -5.02
C VAL A 607 14.85 26.42 -5.64
N ASP A 608 15.27 27.40 -4.83
CA ASP A 608 15.97 28.59 -5.32
C ASP A 608 17.31 28.21 -5.98
N ARG A 609 18.10 27.33 -5.35
CA ARG A 609 19.36 26.83 -5.92
C ARG A 609 19.15 26.04 -7.22
N LEU A 610 18.14 25.16 -7.26
CA LEU A 610 17.78 24.43 -8.47
C LEU A 610 17.31 25.38 -9.58
N SER A 611 16.52 26.39 -9.24
CA SER A 611 16.04 27.39 -10.20
C SER A 611 17.20 28.18 -10.81
N CYS A 612 18.17 28.62 -10.00
CA CYS A 612 19.38 29.28 -10.50
C CYS A 612 20.17 28.36 -11.45
N PHE A 613 20.41 27.11 -11.05
CA PHE A 613 21.14 26.13 -11.87
C PHE A 613 20.43 25.84 -13.21
N LEU A 614 19.10 25.71 -13.20
CA LEU A 614 18.33 25.45 -14.42
C LEU A 614 18.30 26.65 -15.38
N LEU A 615 18.61 27.85 -14.90
CA LEU A 615 18.69 29.08 -15.69
C LEU A 615 20.09 29.43 -16.17
N GLU A 616 21.11 28.65 -15.79
CA GLU A 616 22.47 28.80 -16.30
C GLU A 616 22.55 28.67 -17.82
N GLU A 617 23.56 29.29 -18.42
CA GLU A 617 23.74 29.29 -19.86
C GLU A 617 24.02 27.88 -20.39
N GLU A 618 23.33 27.52 -21.48
CA GLU A 618 23.55 26.27 -22.20
C GLU A 618 24.52 26.48 -23.36
N LEU A 619 25.07 25.38 -23.88
CA LEU A 619 25.84 25.38 -25.11
C LEU A 619 25.00 25.94 -26.26
N GLN A 620 25.64 26.74 -27.12
CA GLN A 620 25.01 27.28 -28.32
C GLN A 620 24.60 26.13 -29.26
N GLU A 621 23.31 26.03 -29.59
CA GLU A 621 22.81 25.00 -30.51
C GLU A 621 23.39 25.16 -31.93
N ASP A 622 23.82 26.38 -32.29
CA ASP A 622 24.43 26.75 -33.58
C ASP A 622 25.97 26.81 -33.55
N ALA A 623 26.60 26.29 -32.49
CA ALA A 623 28.06 26.20 -32.40
C ALA A 623 28.67 25.41 -33.56
N THR A 624 27.97 24.35 -34.01
CA THR A 624 28.34 23.56 -35.18
C THR A 624 27.10 23.23 -36.02
N ILE A 625 27.25 23.26 -37.34
CA ILE A 625 26.19 22.93 -38.29
C ILE A 625 26.47 21.52 -38.81
N VAL A 626 25.68 20.55 -38.38
CA VAL A 626 25.80 19.16 -38.85
C VAL A 626 24.96 19.00 -40.12
N LEU A 627 25.63 18.75 -41.24
CA LEU A 627 25.00 18.50 -42.54
C LEU A 627 24.72 17.00 -42.74
N PRO A 628 23.59 16.63 -43.38
CA PRO A 628 23.27 15.24 -43.71
C PRO A 628 24.35 14.55 -44.56
N GLN A 629 24.49 13.24 -44.36
CA GLN A 629 25.39 12.39 -45.13
C GLN A 629 25.12 12.50 -46.64
N GLY A 630 26.17 12.78 -47.43
CA GLY A 630 26.15 12.70 -48.90
C GLY A 630 26.07 14.03 -49.67
N ILE A 631 25.97 15.17 -48.98
CA ILE A 631 25.84 16.49 -49.62
C ILE A 631 27.19 17.06 -50.11
N SER A 632 28.29 16.72 -49.43
CA SER A 632 29.62 17.24 -49.73
C SER A 632 30.71 16.20 -49.44
N ASN A 633 31.82 16.28 -50.19
CA ASN A 633 33.04 15.51 -49.92
C ASN A 633 33.89 16.11 -48.76
N ILE A 634 33.52 17.30 -48.29
CA ILE A 634 34.17 18.01 -47.19
C ILE A 634 33.58 17.52 -45.87
N ALA A 635 34.41 16.90 -45.02
CA ALA A 635 34.03 16.39 -43.71
C ALA A 635 33.94 17.52 -42.65
N ILE A 636 34.90 18.45 -42.66
CA ILE A 636 34.97 19.57 -41.72
C ILE A 636 35.29 20.84 -42.52
N GLU A 637 34.49 21.88 -42.36
CA GLU A 637 34.75 23.22 -42.91
C GLU A 637 34.61 24.26 -41.79
N ILE A 638 35.67 25.03 -41.56
CA ILE A 638 35.68 26.16 -40.62
C ILE A 638 36.01 27.42 -41.43
N LYS A 639 35.14 28.43 -41.37
CA LYS A 639 35.29 29.71 -42.09
C LYS A 639 35.32 30.88 -41.12
N ASP A 640 36.37 31.69 -41.21
CA ASP A 640 36.58 32.97 -40.53
C ASP A 640 36.04 32.97 -39.09
N SER A 641 36.41 31.93 -38.34
CA SER A 641 35.80 31.67 -37.03
C SER A 641 36.66 32.13 -35.87
N GLU A 642 36.02 32.76 -34.88
CA GLU A 642 36.61 33.15 -33.62
C GLU A 642 35.93 32.45 -32.44
N PHE A 643 36.73 31.93 -31.51
CA PHE A 643 36.26 31.18 -30.35
C PHE A 643 36.89 31.69 -29.06
N SER A 644 36.12 31.72 -27.99
CA SER A 644 36.61 32.07 -26.66
C SER A 644 35.94 31.23 -25.58
N TRP A 645 36.72 30.74 -24.63
CA TRP A 645 36.20 30.08 -23.42
C TRP A 645 35.47 31.06 -22.49
N ASP A 646 35.83 32.34 -22.55
CA ASP A 646 35.24 33.42 -21.78
C ASP A 646 34.80 34.54 -22.73
N LEU A 647 33.50 34.79 -22.78
CA LEU A 647 32.87 35.83 -23.61
C LEU A 647 33.27 37.25 -23.17
N SER A 648 33.74 37.41 -21.92
CA SER A 648 34.19 38.69 -21.37
C SER A 648 35.67 38.99 -21.65
N SER A 649 36.43 38.01 -22.15
CA SER A 649 37.84 38.19 -22.49
C SER A 649 37.99 39.13 -23.69
N ALA A 650 38.84 40.15 -23.53
CA ALA A 650 39.15 41.10 -24.60
C ALA A 650 39.90 40.47 -25.80
N ARG A 651 40.42 39.25 -25.65
CA ARG A 651 41.08 38.51 -26.73
C ARG A 651 40.46 37.11 -26.88
N PRO A 652 40.08 36.71 -28.10
CA PRO A 652 39.61 35.35 -28.36
C PRO A 652 40.75 34.35 -28.13
N THR A 653 40.39 33.13 -27.72
CA THR A 653 41.36 32.04 -27.52
C THR A 653 41.88 31.53 -28.86
N LEU A 654 41.02 31.52 -29.87
CA LEU A 654 41.33 31.15 -31.24
C LEU A 654 40.73 32.20 -32.16
N SER A 655 41.53 32.75 -33.06
CA SER A 655 41.13 33.78 -34.02
C SER A 655 41.50 33.38 -35.44
N GLU A 656 40.70 33.82 -36.42
CA GLU A 656 40.99 33.71 -37.86
C GLU A 656 41.23 32.27 -38.33
N ILE A 657 40.49 31.29 -37.77
CA ILE A 657 40.63 29.89 -38.19
C ILE A 657 39.89 29.67 -39.50
N ASN A 658 40.65 29.21 -40.50
CA ASN A 658 40.14 28.81 -41.81
C ASN A 658 40.70 27.42 -42.17
N MET A 659 39.84 26.42 -42.27
CA MET A 659 40.25 25.04 -42.59
C MET A 659 39.17 24.29 -43.38
N LYS A 660 39.62 23.42 -44.29
CA LYS A 660 38.78 22.41 -44.95
C LYS A 660 39.46 21.05 -44.88
N VAL A 661 38.70 20.03 -44.47
CA VAL A 661 39.16 18.63 -44.40
C VAL A 661 38.20 17.76 -45.19
N GLU A 662 38.71 16.99 -46.14
CA GLU A 662 37.90 16.07 -46.96
C GLU A 662 37.76 14.69 -46.31
N LYS A 663 36.71 13.96 -46.69
CA LYS A 663 36.49 12.59 -46.23
C LYS A 663 37.66 11.69 -46.64
N GLY A 664 38.18 10.91 -45.70
CA GLY A 664 39.32 10.00 -45.90
C GLY A 664 40.71 10.61 -45.66
N MET A 665 40.80 11.92 -45.39
CA MET A 665 42.07 12.57 -45.03
C MET A 665 42.52 12.17 -43.61
N ARG A 666 43.83 11.99 -43.43
CA ARG A 666 44.48 11.84 -42.11
C ARG A 666 45.19 13.14 -41.76
N VAL A 667 44.62 13.89 -40.81
CA VAL A 667 45.11 15.22 -40.43
C VAL A 667 45.87 15.15 -39.11
N ALA A 668 47.02 15.82 -39.02
CA ALA A 668 47.79 15.97 -37.79
C ALA A 668 47.81 17.45 -37.36
N VAL A 669 47.60 17.72 -36.07
CA VAL A 669 47.64 19.06 -35.48
C VAL A 669 48.89 19.20 -34.61
N CYS A 670 49.81 20.08 -34.98
CA CYS A 670 51.10 20.29 -34.31
C CYS A 670 51.23 21.75 -33.82
N GLY A 671 51.96 21.96 -32.72
CA GLY A 671 52.19 23.30 -32.16
C GLY A 671 52.78 23.28 -30.76
N THR A 672 53.27 24.41 -30.27
CA THR A 672 53.89 24.57 -28.94
C THR A 672 52.89 24.34 -27.80
N VAL A 673 53.38 24.02 -26.59
CA VAL A 673 52.50 23.86 -25.42
C VAL A 673 51.72 25.16 -25.17
N GLY A 674 50.40 25.06 -24.98
CA GLY A 674 49.52 26.23 -24.80
C GLY A 674 49.05 26.92 -26.09
N SER A 675 49.42 26.43 -27.28
CA SER A 675 49.03 27.05 -28.57
C SER A 675 47.56 26.87 -28.99
N GLY A 676 46.67 26.44 -28.08
CA GLY A 676 45.24 26.25 -28.39
C GLY A 676 44.85 24.95 -29.11
N LYS A 677 45.74 23.97 -29.26
CA LYS A 677 45.44 22.68 -29.96
C LYS A 677 44.22 21.94 -29.39
N SER A 678 44.11 21.84 -28.07
CA SER A 678 42.95 21.20 -27.42
C SER A 678 41.68 22.02 -27.62
N SER A 679 41.77 23.35 -27.49
CA SER A 679 40.64 24.25 -27.77
C SER A 679 40.15 24.12 -29.22
N PHE A 680 41.05 23.91 -30.17
CA PHE A 680 40.71 23.69 -31.58
C PHE A 680 39.88 22.41 -31.78
N LEU A 681 40.19 21.33 -31.06
CA LEU A 681 39.36 20.12 -31.12
C LEU A 681 38.00 20.33 -30.45
N SER A 682 37.97 21.03 -29.31
CA SER A 682 36.72 21.37 -28.61
C SER A 682 35.81 22.29 -29.41
N CYS A 683 36.32 23.17 -30.28
CA CYS A 683 35.47 23.97 -31.16
C CYS A 683 34.81 23.14 -32.28
N ILE A 684 35.52 22.15 -32.83
CA ILE A 684 34.96 21.18 -33.78
C ILE A 684 33.84 20.35 -33.12
N LEU A 685 33.94 20.06 -31.82
CA LEU A 685 32.91 19.37 -31.06
C LEU A 685 31.74 20.27 -30.62
N GLY A 686 31.84 21.59 -30.82
CA GLY A 686 30.84 22.55 -30.36
C GLY A 686 30.84 22.81 -28.85
N GLU A 687 31.93 22.50 -28.14
CA GLU A 687 32.04 22.71 -26.70
C GLU A 687 32.45 24.14 -26.31
N ILE A 688 33.02 24.90 -27.25
CA ILE A 688 33.44 26.28 -27.05
C ILE A 688 32.44 27.22 -27.72
N PRO A 689 31.96 28.26 -27.04
CA PRO A 689 31.14 29.31 -27.66
C PRO A 689 31.84 29.93 -28.87
N LYS A 690 31.09 30.04 -29.97
CA LYS A 690 31.52 30.71 -31.19
C LYS A 690 31.12 32.18 -31.11
N LEU A 691 32.08 33.08 -31.35
CA LEU A 691 31.84 34.53 -31.40
C LEU A 691 31.42 34.97 -32.81
N SER A 692 32.07 34.42 -33.83
CA SER A 692 31.84 34.73 -35.23
C SER A 692 32.25 33.54 -36.12
N GLY A 693 31.77 33.53 -37.36
CA GLY A 693 32.08 32.51 -38.37
C GLY A 693 31.15 31.29 -38.40
N GLU A 694 31.53 30.28 -39.17
CA GLU A 694 30.76 29.05 -39.38
C GLU A 694 31.63 27.79 -39.28
N VAL A 695 31.13 26.79 -38.56
CA VAL A 695 31.70 25.45 -38.45
C VAL A 695 30.69 24.44 -39.00
N CYS A 696 31.02 23.81 -40.12
CA CYS A 696 30.18 22.81 -40.77
C CYS A 696 30.82 21.43 -40.66
N LEU A 697 30.03 20.45 -40.20
CA LEU A 697 30.41 19.05 -40.07
C LEU A 697 29.53 18.21 -40.99
N CYS A 698 30.11 17.55 -41.99
CA CYS A 698 29.39 16.53 -42.76
C CYS A 698 29.71 15.17 -42.16
N THR A 699 28.79 14.63 -41.37
CA THR A 699 28.91 13.28 -40.83
C THR A 699 28.69 12.22 -41.90
#